data_AF-A0A252D7G0-F1
#
_entry.id   AF-A0A252D7G0-F1
#
_cell.length_a   1.000
_cell.length_b   1.000
_cell.length_c   1.000
_cell.angle_alpha   90.00
_cell.angle_beta   90.00
_cell.angle_gamma   90.00
#
_symmetry.space_group_name_H-M   'P 1'
#
loop_
_entity.id
_entity.type
_entity.pdbx_description
1 polymer ?
#
loop_
_entity_poly.entity_id
_entity_poly.type
_entity_poly.pdbx_seq_one_letter_code
_entity_poly.pdbx_strand_id
1 'polypeptide(L)'
;MKSNFFRYLKPKFKLYTLTCLLSVVLLSESVGAKATFKQTQIAQQTTTTQQDATSAAAMKATEEGMALYKQGTAESRRQAIEKWQQALVLWQKAGDKKWQASILLGISKVYADLGEKQKALEYFNNALPLFRAVGDRGGEAETLNNIGKVYADLGEKQKALEYFNNALPLYRAVGNRRGEAETLNNIGKVYADLGEKQKALEYFNNALPLYRAVGNRRGEATTLNNIGRVYADLGEKQKASEFYNSALPLFRAVGDQGGEATTLNNIGGVYSALGEKQKALEYFNNALPLYRAVSDRGREATTLNNIGKVYADLGEKQKALEFYNSALPLRRVVGDRGGEATTINNIGGVYDALGEKQKALEFYNSALPLYRAVSDRGGEATTLNNIGGVYSALGEKQKASEFYNSALPLFRAMGDRGGEATTLNNIGGVYSALGEKQKALEFYNSALPLRRAVGDRGGEATTLGNIALIERSRGNLQVARSNVEAAIKIIEDLRTKIDSKELRTSYFATQQDIYKFYIDLLMELHKKEPSLGYDALALHYSERSRARSLIELLNEANAKILKGANQQLLAQERDLRQQIDALDTLRLNLQTSANKKDPKTQESIQKLTTEISNLLGQYQEVQTKIRANNPAYAKLTNPDPDKDILKLPQIQQQLDKDTLLLQYSLGEERSYLWAVTPTSMQVYILPPREEIEKVATKFRESLQQGTATDVLIPNAQQLSKLILAPVADKLPGKRLVIVADGGLQTIPFAALADVTGNKYQPLMVNHEIVNLPSASAIAFQRQQLANRKPAPKALAILADPVYSATDIRITGKPEKSQLSPELEFERSALERSARSLKRDGWERLKNTATEAKEILKLIPAASSLEALDFDANYNWATSSALNQFRILHFATHGFVNQDQPELSGIVLSLVDQKGKNIRGYLRLADLFNQDYPAELIVLSACETGLGKDVNGEGLVGLTRGLMYAGAARVAVSLWKVNDEGTSVLMQEFYKQMLQQGKTPASALRAAQSKLWQDGRSPDEWAAFTLQGEWR
;
A
#
# COMPACT_ATOMS: atom_id res chain seq x y z
N MET A 1 -23.79 56.00 4.70
CA MET A 1 -23.13 57.23 5.22
C MET A 1 -21.65 56.88 5.40
N LYS A 2 -20.67 57.65 4.89
CA LYS A 2 -19.88 58.68 5.65
C LYS A 2 -19.43 58.14 7.02
N SER A 3 -18.20 58.22 7.53
CA SER A 3 -16.89 58.87 7.27
C SER A 3 -16.01 58.39 8.46
N ASN A 4 -14.67 58.35 8.55
CA ASN A 4 -13.54 58.96 7.84
C ASN A 4 -12.38 57.94 7.66
N PHE A 5 -11.36 58.31 6.89
CA PHE A 5 -10.13 57.52 6.64
C PHE A 5 -8.91 58.47 6.50
N PHE A 6 -7.68 57.94 6.52
CA PHE A 6 -6.36 58.61 6.70
C PHE A 6 -5.96 58.86 8.17
N ARG A 7 -4.66 58.89 8.56
CA ARG A 7 -3.34 58.88 7.85
C ARG A 7 -2.34 58.13 8.79
N TYR A 8 -1.26 57.47 8.36
CA TYR A 8 -0.13 57.96 7.57
C TYR A 8 0.70 56.79 7.00
N LEU A 9 1.16 56.85 5.74
CA LEU A 9 2.17 55.92 5.19
C LEU A 9 2.82 56.49 3.91
N LYS A 10 4.11 56.22 3.71
CA LYS A 10 4.95 56.45 2.50
C LYS A 10 6.01 55.34 2.50
N PRO A 11 6.37 54.75 1.35
CA PRO A 11 7.22 55.42 0.36
C PRO A 11 6.65 55.42 -1.07
N LYS A 12 7.35 56.06 -2.02
CA LYS A 12 6.98 56.07 -3.45
C LYS A 12 7.71 54.96 -4.22
N PHE A 13 6.95 54.19 -5.01
CA PHE A 13 7.43 53.37 -6.11
C PHE A 13 6.98 53.98 -7.45
N LYS A 14 7.84 53.89 -8.48
CA LYS A 14 7.57 53.86 -9.94
C LYS A 14 8.95 53.70 -10.63
N LEU A 15 9.36 52.65 -11.36
CA LEU A 15 8.73 51.59 -12.17
C LEU A 15 8.73 51.90 -13.70
N TYR A 16 9.66 51.25 -14.44
CA TYR A 16 9.76 51.13 -15.92
C TYR A 16 10.02 52.45 -16.72
N THR A 17 10.67 52.49 -17.91
CA THR A 17 11.31 51.45 -18.77
C THR A 17 12.38 52.05 -19.74
N LEU A 18 13.40 51.25 -20.07
CA LEU A 18 14.06 51.03 -21.40
C LEU A 18 14.64 52.18 -22.29
N THR A 19 15.73 51.80 -23.00
CA THR A 19 16.23 52.23 -24.34
C THR A 19 17.20 53.43 -24.53
N CYS A 20 18.07 53.28 -25.54
CA CYS A 20 19.42 53.88 -25.66
C CYS A 20 19.62 55.01 -26.70
N LEU A 21 20.82 55.61 -26.66
CA LEU A 21 21.71 56.11 -27.75
C LEU A 21 21.71 57.58 -28.27
N LEU A 22 22.95 58.13 -28.33
CA LEU A 22 23.57 59.09 -29.27
C LEU A 22 23.08 60.56 -29.44
N SER A 23 23.98 61.55 -29.23
CA SER A 23 24.61 62.35 -30.34
C SER A 23 25.52 63.56 -29.93
N VAL A 24 26.71 63.64 -30.57
CA VAL A 24 27.42 64.79 -31.22
C VAL A 24 27.87 66.11 -30.48
N VAL A 25 29.21 66.22 -30.26
CA VAL A 25 30.25 67.24 -30.69
C VAL A 25 30.05 68.78 -30.59
N LEU A 26 31.20 69.52 -30.50
CA LEU A 26 31.54 70.98 -30.67
C LEU A 26 31.95 71.66 -29.34
N LEU A 27 32.86 72.66 -29.16
CA LEU A 27 33.90 73.47 -29.90
C LEU A 27 34.77 74.20 -28.79
N SER A 28 35.89 74.96 -28.93
CA SER A 28 36.89 75.35 -29.97
C SER A 28 38.11 76.08 -29.32
N GLU A 29 39.16 76.43 -30.09
CA GLU A 29 40.29 77.39 -29.82
C GLU A 29 41.33 77.01 -28.71
N SER A 30 42.68 76.98 -28.85
CA SER A 30 43.76 77.67 -29.63
C SER A 30 44.42 78.87 -28.89
N VAL A 31 45.69 79.31 -29.08
CA VAL A 31 46.80 79.04 -30.04
C VAL A 31 48.17 79.06 -29.30
N GLY A 32 49.20 78.32 -29.77
CA GLY A 32 50.62 78.52 -29.36
C GLY A 32 51.61 77.48 -29.95
N ALA A 33 52.78 77.89 -30.47
CA ALA A 33 53.62 77.00 -31.32
C ALA A 33 55.15 77.18 -31.24
N LYS A 34 55.88 76.05 -31.32
CA LYS A 34 56.99 75.78 -32.29
C LYS A 34 57.44 74.32 -32.21
N ALA A 35 58.26 73.86 -33.17
CA ALA A 35 58.39 72.44 -33.52
C ALA A 35 59.84 71.91 -33.58
N THR A 36 59.97 70.59 -33.44
CA THR A 36 61.10 69.78 -33.93
C THR A 36 60.57 68.47 -34.53
N PHE A 37 61.20 68.00 -35.61
CA PHE A 37 60.71 66.86 -36.41
C PHE A 37 61.10 65.49 -35.83
N LYS A 38 60.16 64.54 -35.87
CA LYS A 38 60.47 63.11 -36.04
C LYS A 38 59.27 62.35 -36.66
N GLN A 39 59.46 61.85 -37.87
CA GLN A 39 58.73 60.65 -38.33
C GLN A 39 59.33 59.44 -37.56
N THR A 40 58.63 58.34 -37.28
CA THR A 40 57.41 57.80 -37.91
C THR A 40 56.58 57.04 -36.87
N GLN A 41 55.26 57.24 -36.79
CA GLN A 41 54.40 56.47 -35.87
C GLN A 41 53.01 56.19 -36.48
N ILE A 42 52.87 55.05 -37.16
CA ILE A 42 51.60 54.59 -37.77
C ILE A 42 51.26 53.13 -37.39
N ALA A 43 52.23 52.32 -36.95
CA ALA A 43 52.05 50.87 -36.73
C ALA A 43 51.36 50.45 -35.41
N GLN A 44 51.32 51.31 -34.39
CA GLN A 44 50.82 50.96 -33.05
C GLN A 44 49.35 51.32 -32.79
N GLN A 45 48.78 52.29 -33.52
CA GLN A 45 47.46 52.83 -33.20
C GLN A 45 46.32 52.01 -33.84
N THR A 46 46.59 51.43 -35.02
CA THR A 46 45.70 50.47 -35.70
C THR A 46 45.59 49.15 -34.93
N THR A 47 46.69 48.69 -34.31
CA THR A 47 46.72 47.44 -33.54
C THR A 47 45.87 47.52 -32.27
N THR A 48 45.93 48.61 -31.48
CA THR A 48 45.02 48.81 -30.34
C THR A 48 43.57 48.87 -30.80
N THR A 49 43.24 49.72 -31.79
CA THR A 49 41.86 49.87 -32.26
C THR A 49 41.26 48.54 -32.76
N GLN A 50 42.06 47.67 -33.38
CA GLN A 50 41.64 46.35 -33.83
C GLN A 50 41.53 45.32 -32.70
N GLN A 51 42.37 45.41 -31.66
CA GLN A 51 42.29 44.58 -30.46
C GLN A 51 41.07 44.96 -29.59
N ASP A 52 40.78 46.26 -29.46
CA ASP A 52 39.59 46.78 -28.77
C ASP A 52 38.29 46.35 -29.48
N ALA A 53 38.24 46.48 -30.82
CA ALA A 53 37.10 46.03 -31.61
C ALA A 53 36.86 44.50 -31.50
N THR A 54 37.95 43.73 -31.46
CA THR A 54 37.91 42.26 -31.27
C THR A 54 37.41 41.90 -29.87
N SER A 55 37.86 42.62 -28.84
CA SER A 55 37.41 42.46 -27.45
C SER A 55 35.94 42.81 -27.26
N ALA A 56 35.46 43.87 -27.92
CA ALA A 56 34.04 44.25 -27.93
C ALA A 56 33.16 43.17 -28.59
N ALA A 57 33.60 42.59 -29.71
CA ALA A 57 32.91 41.46 -30.35
C ALA A 57 32.91 40.20 -29.47
N ALA A 58 34.03 39.92 -28.78
CA ALA A 58 34.15 38.79 -27.85
C ALA A 58 33.22 38.95 -26.63
N MET A 59 33.11 40.16 -26.09
CA MET A 59 32.17 40.49 -25.01
C MET A 59 30.72 40.28 -25.46
N LYS A 60 30.35 40.78 -26.65
CA LYS A 60 28.99 40.58 -27.19
C LYS A 60 28.64 39.10 -27.33
N ALA A 61 29.52 38.28 -27.87
CA ALA A 61 29.32 36.82 -27.97
C ALA A 61 29.24 36.14 -26.59
N THR A 62 29.98 36.66 -25.59
CA THR A 62 29.92 36.22 -24.18
C THR A 62 28.53 36.49 -23.57
N GLU A 63 28.00 37.70 -23.78
CA GLU A 63 26.68 38.12 -23.31
C GLU A 63 25.54 37.39 -24.02
N GLU A 64 25.61 37.21 -25.35
CA GLU A 64 24.65 36.41 -26.13
C GLU A 64 24.58 34.96 -25.59
N GLY A 65 25.73 34.32 -25.35
CA GLY A 65 25.78 32.99 -24.74
C GLY A 65 25.22 32.96 -23.31
N MET A 66 25.46 34.00 -22.50
CA MET A 66 24.89 34.09 -21.16
C MET A 66 23.37 34.32 -21.17
N ALA A 67 22.84 35.05 -22.14
CA ALA A 67 21.40 35.23 -22.33
C ALA A 67 20.71 33.89 -22.68
N LEU A 68 21.32 33.09 -23.56
CA LEU A 68 20.86 31.74 -23.90
C LEU A 68 20.95 30.77 -22.71
N TYR A 69 22.05 30.80 -21.96
CA TYR A 69 22.21 29.98 -20.74
C TYR A 69 21.12 30.29 -19.69
N LYS A 70 20.75 31.57 -19.53
CA LYS A 70 19.67 32.00 -18.61
C LYS A 70 18.27 31.50 -18.99
N GLN A 71 18.03 31.04 -20.21
CA GLN A 71 16.77 30.39 -20.60
C GLN A 71 16.67 28.94 -20.05
N GLY A 72 17.80 28.35 -19.64
CA GLY A 72 17.86 27.13 -18.82
C GLY A 72 17.57 25.79 -19.52
N THR A 73 16.99 25.77 -20.73
CA THR A 73 16.65 24.53 -21.45
C THR A 73 17.90 23.81 -21.97
N ALA A 74 17.80 22.50 -22.22
CA ALA A 74 18.92 21.73 -22.77
C ALA A 74 19.38 22.24 -24.16
N GLU A 75 18.46 22.76 -24.95
CA GLU A 75 18.72 23.36 -26.25
C GLU A 75 19.40 24.73 -26.13
N SER A 76 18.87 25.64 -25.30
CA SER A 76 19.47 26.97 -25.10
C SER A 76 20.85 26.87 -24.43
N ARG A 77 21.07 25.85 -23.60
CA ARG A 77 22.38 25.48 -23.05
C ARG A 77 23.39 25.07 -24.14
N ARG A 78 22.96 24.35 -25.18
CA ARG A 78 23.83 24.00 -26.32
C ARG A 78 24.12 25.21 -27.20
N GLN A 79 23.11 26.03 -27.51
CA GLN A 79 23.29 27.30 -28.22
C GLN A 79 24.20 28.27 -27.45
N ALA A 80 24.15 28.26 -26.10
CA ALA A 80 25.08 29.01 -25.26
C ALA A 80 26.54 28.52 -25.39
N ILE A 81 26.77 27.20 -25.46
CA ILE A 81 28.10 26.64 -25.72
C ILE A 81 28.62 27.09 -27.09
N GLU A 82 27.81 27.05 -28.15
CA GLU A 82 28.20 27.52 -29.49
C GLU A 82 28.61 29.00 -29.48
N LYS A 83 27.83 29.85 -28.81
CA LYS A 83 28.14 31.29 -28.65
C LYS A 83 29.39 31.53 -27.81
N TRP A 84 29.62 30.72 -26.78
CA TRP A 84 30.84 30.80 -25.96
C TRP A 84 32.07 30.23 -26.67
N GLN A 85 31.93 29.24 -27.57
CA GLN A 85 33.02 28.81 -28.47
C GLN A 85 33.38 29.92 -29.47
N GLN A 86 32.38 30.64 -30.02
CA GLN A 86 32.63 31.84 -30.84
C GLN A 86 33.35 32.93 -30.02
N ALA A 87 32.90 33.20 -28.78
CA ALA A 87 33.56 34.14 -27.87
C ALA A 87 35.01 33.73 -27.54
N LEU A 88 35.26 32.43 -27.31
CA LEU A 88 36.59 31.91 -26.99
C LEU A 88 37.60 32.20 -28.11
N VAL A 89 37.23 31.97 -29.38
CA VAL A 89 38.09 32.25 -30.53
C VAL A 89 38.38 33.75 -30.67
N LEU A 90 37.42 34.62 -30.30
CA LEU A 90 37.64 36.08 -30.30
C LEU A 90 38.54 36.52 -29.13
N TRP A 91 38.35 35.97 -27.92
CA TRP A 91 39.23 36.23 -26.77
C TRP A 91 40.65 35.66 -26.95
N GLN A 92 40.82 34.57 -27.71
CA GLN A 92 42.11 34.07 -28.17
C GLN A 92 42.80 35.08 -29.10
N LYS A 93 42.08 35.63 -30.09
CA LYS A 93 42.60 36.66 -31.01
C LYS A 93 42.90 37.99 -30.30
N ALA A 94 42.13 38.35 -29.26
CA ALA A 94 42.39 39.52 -28.43
C ALA A 94 43.54 39.32 -27.42
N GLY A 95 44.02 38.08 -27.23
CA GLY A 95 45.10 37.75 -26.30
C GLY A 95 44.69 37.67 -24.81
N ASP A 96 43.44 37.95 -24.46
CA ASP A 96 42.98 37.98 -23.07
C ASP A 96 42.81 36.57 -22.48
N LYS A 97 43.86 36.10 -21.80
CA LYS A 97 43.90 34.79 -21.13
C LYS A 97 42.90 34.66 -19.98
N LYS A 98 42.46 35.76 -19.35
CA LYS A 98 41.51 35.74 -18.24
C LYS A 98 40.09 35.47 -18.76
N TRP A 99 39.68 36.17 -19.81
CA TRP A 99 38.40 35.88 -20.47
C TRP A 99 38.40 34.51 -21.15
N GLN A 100 39.51 34.08 -21.78
CA GLN A 100 39.64 32.70 -22.28
C GLN A 100 39.37 31.66 -21.18
N ALA A 101 40.00 31.81 -20.00
CA ALA A 101 39.80 30.90 -18.86
C ALA A 101 38.35 30.93 -18.34
N SER A 102 37.76 32.12 -18.19
CA SER A 102 36.36 32.28 -17.74
C SER A 102 35.34 31.69 -18.71
N ILE A 103 35.58 31.79 -20.02
CA ILE A 103 34.72 31.21 -21.06
C ILE A 103 34.84 29.68 -21.08
N LEU A 104 36.06 29.14 -21.03
CA LEU A 104 36.29 27.70 -20.91
C LEU A 104 35.61 27.13 -19.66
N LEU A 105 35.73 27.81 -18.51
CA LEU A 105 35.03 27.44 -17.27
C LEU A 105 33.50 27.46 -17.42
N GLY A 106 32.95 28.43 -18.13
CA GLY A 106 31.52 28.50 -18.46
C GLY A 106 31.06 27.32 -19.31
N ILE A 107 31.75 27.03 -20.41
CA ILE A 107 31.45 25.88 -21.29
C ILE A 107 31.56 24.56 -20.51
N SER A 108 32.60 24.40 -19.69
CA SER A 108 32.83 23.20 -18.87
C SER A 108 31.67 22.91 -17.93
N LYS A 109 31.16 23.94 -17.24
CA LYS A 109 30.00 23.85 -16.34
C LYS A 109 28.74 23.42 -17.09
N VAL A 110 28.51 23.92 -18.31
CA VAL A 110 27.34 23.52 -19.11
C VAL A 110 27.47 22.09 -19.63
N TYR A 111 28.64 21.64 -20.06
CA TYR A 111 28.85 20.22 -20.38
C TYR A 111 28.65 19.31 -19.16
N ALA A 112 29.07 19.74 -17.96
CA ALA A 112 28.82 18.99 -16.72
C ALA A 112 27.32 18.91 -16.40
N ASP A 113 26.59 20.03 -16.49
CA ASP A 113 25.13 20.08 -16.29
C ASP A 113 24.35 19.25 -17.34
N LEU A 114 24.86 19.16 -18.58
CA LEU A 114 24.30 18.31 -19.65
C LEU A 114 24.69 16.83 -19.51
N GLY A 115 25.50 16.46 -18.51
CA GLY A 115 25.97 15.09 -18.30
C GLY A 115 27.11 14.64 -19.22
N GLU A 116 27.62 15.51 -20.09
CA GLU A 116 28.73 15.27 -21.03
C GLU A 116 30.10 15.35 -20.30
N LYS A 117 30.24 14.56 -19.22
CA LYS A 117 31.32 14.63 -18.20
C LYS A 117 32.74 14.64 -18.77
N GLN A 118 33.02 13.87 -19.82
CA GLN A 118 34.34 13.81 -20.46
C GLN A 118 34.71 15.16 -21.12
N LYS A 119 33.76 15.81 -21.83
CA LYS A 119 33.96 17.15 -22.40
C LYS A 119 34.08 18.21 -21.32
N ALA A 120 33.34 18.07 -20.21
CA ALA A 120 33.49 18.96 -19.08
C ALA A 120 34.94 18.92 -18.54
N LEU A 121 35.50 17.72 -18.31
CA LEU A 121 36.91 17.56 -17.89
C LEU A 121 37.91 18.12 -18.92
N GLU A 122 37.69 17.91 -20.22
CA GLU A 122 38.52 18.48 -21.28
C GLU A 122 38.58 20.02 -21.19
N TYR A 123 37.43 20.69 -21.12
CA TYR A 123 37.37 22.14 -21.05
C TYR A 123 37.86 22.69 -19.69
N PHE A 124 37.64 21.99 -18.57
CA PHE A 124 38.20 22.39 -17.27
C PHE A 124 39.73 22.27 -17.27
N ASN A 125 40.30 21.20 -17.86
CA ASN A 125 41.74 21.01 -17.99
C ASN A 125 42.39 22.06 -18.90
N ASN A 126 41.64 22.61 -19.88
CA ASN A 126 42.07 23.75 -20.69
C ASN A 126 41.96 25.10 -19.92
N ALA A 127 40.98 25.26 -19.03
CA ALA A 127 40.80 26.48 -18.22
C ALA A 127 41.85 26.61 -17.09
N LEU A 128 42.16 25.51 -16.41
CA LEU A 128 43.04 25.46 -15.23
C LEU A 128 44.43 26.09 -15.44
N PRO A 129 45.21 25.77 -16.50
CA PRO A 129 46.52 26.38 -16.72
C PRO A 129 46.44 27.87 -17.06
N LEU A 130 45.32 28.34 -17.64
CA LEU A 130 45.13 29.76 -17.95
C LEU A 130 44.87 30.58 -16.67
N PHE A 131 44.02 30.09 -15.75
CA PHE A 131 43.83 30.74 -14.45
C PHE A 131 45.14 30.83 -13.65
N ARG A 132 45.93 29.75 -13.65
CA ARG A 132 47.29 29.73 -13.08
C ARG A 132 48.19 30.77 -13.73
N ALA A 133 48.22 30.84 -15.05
CA ALA A 133 49.07 31.76 -15.80
C ALA A 133 48.70 33.25 -15.64
N VAL A 134 47.47 33.58 -15.24
CA VAL A 134 47.05 34.95 -14.88
C VAL A 134 47.02 35.22 -13.37
N GLY A 135 47.41 34.24 -12.54
CA GLY A 135 47.44 34.36 -11.08
C GLY A 135 46.08 34.37 -10.38
N ASP A 136 44.98 34.03 -11.08
CA ASP A 136 43.63 34.05 -10.54
C ASP A 136 43.35 32.80 -9.70
N ARG A 137 43.78 32.85 -8.44
CA ARG A 137 43.55 31.79 -7.43
C ARG A 137 42.07 31.50 -7.17
N GLY A 138 41.16 32.44 -7.47
CA GLY A 138 39.73 32.24 -7.33
C GLY A 138 39.18 31.34 -8.44
N GLY A 139 39.52 31.66 -9.69
CA GLY A 139 39.23 30.83 -10.86
C GLY A 139 39.93 29.48 -10.83
N GLU A 140 41.17 29.40 -10.32
CA GLU A 140 41.86 28.13 -10.09
C GLU A 140 41.10 27.25 -9.09
N ALA A 141 40.77 27.77 -7.90
CA ALA A 141 40.02 27.03 -6.87
C ALA A 141 38.67 26.53 -7.39
N GLU A 142 37.94 27.38 -8.12
CA GLU A 142 36.65 26.98 -8.71
C GLU A 142 36.82 25.93 -9.81
N THR A 143 37.85 26.02 -10.64
CA THR A 143 38.14 25.00 -11.67
C THR A 143 38.44 23.66 -11.01
N LEU A 144 39.31 23.64 -9.99
CA LEU A 144 39.68 22.43 -9.24
C LEU A 144 38.46 21.81 -8.52
N ASN A 145 37.63 22.61 -7.83
CA ASN A 145 36.41 22.12 -7.18
C ASN A 145 35.41 21.51 -8.20
N ASN A 146 35.26 22.09 -9.38
CA ASN A 146 34.39 21.53 -10.41
C ASN A 146 34.96 20.26 -11.06
N ILE A 147 36.28 20.17 -11.28
CA ILE A 147 36.95 18.92 -11.71
C ILE A 147 36.72 17.82 -10.67
N GLY A 148 36.92 18.13 -9.38
CA GLY A 148 36.68 17.20 -8.27
C GLY A 148 35.24 16.70 -8.23
N LYS A 149 34.27 17.58 -8.46
CA LYS A 149 32.85 17.21 -8.59
C LYS A 149 32.61 16.25 -9.76
N VAL A 150 33.16 16.51 -10.94
CA VAL A 150 32.98 15.61 -12.10
C VAL A 150 33.63 14.25 -11.87
N TYR A 151 34.81 14.17 -11.22
CA TYR A 151 35.38 12.88 -10.83
C TYR A 151 34.54 12.16 -9.77
N ALA A 152 33.98 12.87 -8.78
CA ALA A 152 33.06 12.26 -7.81
C ALA A 152 31.81 11.67 -8.50
N ASP A 153 31.24 12.42 -9.45
CA ASP A 153 30.07 11.98 -10.23
C ASP A 153 30.43 10.94 -11.32
N LEU A 154 31.72 10.65 -11.55
CA LEU A 154 32.23 9.50 -12.32
C LEU A 154 32.56 8.27 -11.43
N GLY A 155 32.48 8.39 -10.10
CA GLY A 155 32.87 7.35 -9.14
C GLY A 155 34.37 7.31 -8.81
N GLU A 156 35.17 8.23 -9.37
CA GLU A 156 36.62 8.37 -9.19
C GLU A 156 36.95 9.10 -7.88
N LYS A 157 36.51 8.52 -6.76
CA LYS A 157 36.47 9.13 -5.42
C LYS A 157 37.83 9.66 -4.94
N GLN A 158 38.92 8.93 -5.20
CA GLN A 158 40.28 9.33 -4.84
C GLN A 158 40.73 10.58 -5.60
N LYS A 159 40.53 10.62 -6.93
CA LYS A 159 40.82 11.80 -7.76
C LYS A 159 39.97 12.99 -7.32
N ALA A 160 38.69 12.77 -7.02
CA ALA A 160 37.81 13.80 -6.49
C ALA A 160 38.38 14.46 -5.23
N LEU A 161 38.82 13.66 -4.25
CA LEU A 161 39.45 14.16 -3.02
C LEU A 161 40.75 14.92 -3.29
N GLU A 162 41.60 14.48 -4.22
CA GLU A 162 42.81 15.19 -4.64
C GLU A 162 42.48 16.60 -5.15
N TYR A 163 41.55 16.72 -6.10
CA TYR A 163 41.13 18.00 -6.67
C TYR A 163 40.46 18.92 -5.63
N PHE A 164 39.64 18.37 -4.72
CA PHE A 164 39.05 19.15 -3.62
C PHE A 164 40.09 19.62 -2.60
N ASN A 165 41.05 18.77 -2.22
CA ASN A 165 42.13 19.12 -1.29
C ASN A 165 43.07 20.18 -1.88
N ASN A 166 43.22 20.24 -3.21
CA ASN A 166 43.93 21.32 -3.89
C ASN A 166 43.10 22.63 -3.97
N ALA A 167 41.77 22.55 -4.12
CA ALA A 167 40.87 23.72 -4.15
C ALA A 167 40.72 24.41 -2.78
N LEU A 168 40.60 23.62 -1.70
CA LEU A 168 40.31 24.08 -0.35
C LEU A 168 41.28 25.16 0.20
N PRO A 169 42.63 25.00 0.14
CA PRO A 169 43.56 26.01 0.63
C PRO A 169 43.55 27.28 -0.23
N LEU A 170 43.25 27.18 -1.53
CA LEU A 170 43.13 28.34 -2.41
C LEU A 170 41.88 29.17 -2.05
N TYR A 171 40.72 28.53 -1.82
CA TYR A 171 39.53 29.23 -1.36
C TYR A 171 39.73 29.93 -0.01
N ARG A 172 40.46 29.30 0.93
CA ARG A 172 40.88 29.92 2.19
C ARG A 172 41.77 31.14 1.96
N ALA A 173 42.80 31.00 1.11
CA ALA A 173 43.75 32.07 0.81
C ALA A 173 43.12 33.31 0.13
N VAL A 174 42.02 33.14 -0.61
CA VAL A 174 41.25 34.27 -1.19
C VAL A 174 40.03 34.68 -0.33
N GLY A 175 39.87 34.12 0.88
CA GLY A 175 38.77 34.45 1.80
C GLY A 175 37.38 34.02 1.35
N ASN A 176 37.26 33.18 0.32
CA ASN A 176 35.97 32.76 -0.24
C ASN A 176 35.32 31.66 0.61
N ARG A 177 34.73 32.06 1.74
CA ARG A 177 34.01 31.18 2.69
C ARG A 177 32.88 30.35 2.05
N ARG A 178 32.28 30.82 0.95
CA ARG A 178 31.26 30.05 0.20
C ARG A 178 31.90 28.89 -0.56
N GLY A 179 32.99 29.14 -1.27
CA GLY A 179 33.77 28.11 -1.96
C GLY A 179 34.37 27.11 -0.96
N GLU A 180 34.91 27.59 0.15
CA GLU A 180 35.40 26.73 1.25
C GLU A 180 34.30 25.80 1.76
N ALA A 181 33.12 26.32 2.11
CA ALA A 181 31.99 25.52 2.58
C ALA A 181 31.51 24.49 1.54
N GLU A 182 31.52 24.85 0.25
CA GLU A 182 31.15 23.95 -0.84
C GLU A 182 32.15 22.81 -1.01
N THR A 183 33.45 23.12 -1.05
CA THR A 183 34.51 22.11 -1.13
C THR A 183 34.53 21.19 0.10
N LEU A 184 34.36 21.73 1.32
CA LEU A 184 34.24 20.92 2.54
C LEU A 184 33.01 19.98 2.47
N ASN A 185 31.84 20.47 2.05
CA ASN A 185 30.65 19.64 1.87
C ASN A 185 30.84 18.58 0.77
N ASN A 186 31.56 18.89 -0.31
CA ASN A 186 31.85 17.94 -1.37
C ASN A 186 32.83 16.84 -0.91
N ILE A 187 33.87 17.19 -0.13
CA ILE A 187 34.76 16.22 0.53
C ILE A 187 33.96 15.33 1.48
N GLY A 188 33.07 15.92 2.30
CA GLY A 188 32.18 15.17 3.20
C GLY A 188 31.27 14.19 2.46
N LYS A 189 30.72 14.57 1.30
CA LYS A 189 29.96 13.67 0.42
C LYS A 189 30.83 12.48 -0.02
N VAL A 190 32.04 12.73 -0.51
CA VAL A 190 32.92 11.65 -1.00
C VAL A 190 33.34 10.71 0.13
N TYR A 191 33.64 11.20 1.34
CA TYR A 191 33.90 10.32 2.49
C TYR A 191 32.65 9.51 2.89
N ALA A 192 31.45 10.10 2.89
CA ALA A 192 30.21 9.37 3.16
C ALA A 192 29.96 8.26 2.12
N ASP A 193 30.26 8.54 0.85
CA ASP A 193 30.15 7.61 -0.28
C ASP A 193 31.31 6.59 -0.32
N LEU A 194 32.40 6.81 0.44
CA LEU A 194 33.48 5.83 0.71
C LEU A 194 33.20 4.94 1.93
N GLY A 195 32.15 5.23 2.71
CA GLY A 195 31.86 4.55 3.99
C GLY A 195 32.56 5.16 5.21
N GLU A 196 33.38 6.19 5.03
CA GLU A 196 34.15 6.89 6.06
C GLU A 196 33.27 7.90 6.83
N LYS A 197 32.23 7.38 7.51
CA LYS A 197 31.12 8.16 8.08
C LYS A 197 31.58 9.23 9.08
N GLN A 198 32.56 8.94 9.93
CA GLN A 198 33.09 9.89 10.93
C GLN A 198 33.78 11.08 10.25
N LYS A 199 34.64 10.83 9.25
CA LYS A 199 35.29 11.90 8.46
C LYS A 199 34.24 12.72 7.71
N ALA A 200 33.21 12.07 7.15
CA ALA A 200 32.11 12.78 6.50
C ALA A 200 31.43 13.79 7.44
N LEU A 201 31.09 13.37 8.66
CA LEU A 201 30.50 14.24 9.69
C LEU A 201 31.44 15.40 10.08
N GLU A 202 32.75 15.16 10.20
CA GLU A 202 33.74 16.22 10.46
C GLU A 202 33.71 17.29 9.36
N TYR A 203 33.83 16.89 8.09
CA TYR A 203 33.80 17.82 6.96
C TYR A 203 32.46 18.56 6.82
N PHE A 204 31.32 17.91 7.08
CA PHE A 204 30.02 18.57 7.09
C PHE A 204 29.86 19.55 8.26
N ASN A 205 30.31 19.20 9.47
CA ASN A 205 30.27 20.07 10.64
C ASN A 205 31.19 21.30 10.47
N ASN A 206 32.27 21.18 9.69
CA ASN A 206 33.11 22.32 9.30
C ASN A 206 32.44 23.20 8.21
N ALA A 207 31.70 22.61 7.26
CA ALA A 207 31.00 23.35 6.21
C ALA A 207 29.76 24.14 6.73
N LEU A 208 29.00 23.54 7.64
CA LEU A 208 27.73 24.07 8.15
C LEU A 208 27.80 25.50 8.74
N PRO A 209 28.75 25.84 9.65
CA PRO A 209 28.85 27.19 10.20
C PRO A 209 29.31 28.23 9.15
N LEU A 210 30.11 27.82 8.16
CA LEU A 210 30.52 28.70 7.06
C LEU A 210 29.32 29.06 6.17
N TYR A 211 28.48 28.09 5.82
CA TYR A 211 27.25 28.36 5.07
C TYR A 211 26.28 29.29 5.82
N ARG A 212 26.13 29.10 7.13
CA ARG A 212 25.36 30.01 8.01
C ARG A 212 25.94 31.43 8.00
N ALA A 213 27.26 31.56 8.18
CA ALA A 213 27.95 32.84 8.23
C ALA A 213 27.89 33.64 6.91
N VAL A 214 27.68 32.98 5.76
CA VAL A 214 27.46 33.64 4.45
C VAL A 214 25.99 33.66 4.02
N GLY A 215 25.05 33.27 4.89
CA GLY A 215 23.60 33.28 4.62
C GLY A 215 23.13 32.29 3.54
N ASN A 216 23.96 31.32 3.14
CA ASN A 216 23.64 30.38 2.06
C ASN A 216 22.73 29.24 2.56
N ARG A 217 21.43 29.54 2.70
CA ARG A 217 20.39 28.59 3.16
C ARG A 217 20.32 27.31 2.32
N ARG A 218 20.60 27.35 1.00
CA ARG A 218 20.62 26.15 0.15
C ARG A 218 21.82 25.26 0.48
N GLY A 219 22.99 25.86 0.72
CA GLY A 219 24.18 25.15 1.20
C GLY A 219 23.94 24.51 2.57
N GLU A 220 23.41 25.29 3.52
CA GLU A 220 23.03 24.81 4.86
C GLU A 220 22.06 23.62 4.78
N ALA A 221 20.95 23.73 4.03
CA ALA A 221 19.98 22.65 3.86
C ALA A 221 20.60 21.38 3.25
N THR A 222 21.48 21.55 2.26
CA THR A 222 22.22 20.44 1.63
C THR A 222 23.12 19.73 2.63
N THR A 223 23.90 20.47 3.42
CA THR A 223 24.78 19.90 4.44
C THR A 223 23.99 19.23 5.57
N LEU A 224 22.89 19.82 6.04
CA LEU A 224 22.00 19.20 7.03
C LEU A 224 21.40 17.88 6.52
N ASN A 225 20.88 17.83 5.29
CA ASN A 225 20.40 16.59 4.69
C ASN A 225 21.53 15.55 4.52
N ASN A 226 22.76 15.97 4.19
CA ASN A 226 23.89 15.05 4.08
C ASN A 226 24.34 14.49 5.43
N ILE A 227 24.30 15.28 6.51
CA ILE A 227 24.50 14.82 7.88
C ILE A 227 23.40 13.82 8.28
N GLY A 228 22.14 14.13 7.97
CA GLY A 228 21.00 13.24 8.17
C GLY A 228 21.18 11.88 7.48
N ARG A 229 21.70 11.88 6.24
CA ARG A 229 22.06 10.64 5.50
C ARG A 229 23.11 9.84 6.25
N VAL A 230 24.18 10.47 6.72
CA VAL A 230 25.24 9.75 7.45
C VAL A 230 24.74 9.18 8.78
N TYR A 231 23.88 9.88 9.52
CA TYR A 231 23.26 9.30 10.72
C TYR A 231 22.28 8.17 10.40
N ALA A 232 21.55 8.23 9.28
CA ALA A 232 20.72 7.11 8.82
C ALA A 232 21.57 5.89 8.45
N ASP A 233 22.68 6.08 7.74
CA ASP A 233 23.64 5.02 7.39
C ASP A 233 24.28 4.38 8.65
N LEU A 234 24.46 5.15 9.72
CA LEU A 234 24.96 4.68 11.02
C LEU A 234 23.88 3.99 11.89
N GLY A 235 22.61 3.98 11.46
CA GLY A 235 21.48 3.45 12.22
C GLY A 235 20.92 4.41 13.28
N GLU A 236 21.45 5.63 13.41
CA GLU A 236 21.00 6.67 14.34
C GLU A 236 19.76 7.42 13.81
N LYS A 237 18.67 6.65 13.60
CA LYS A 237 17.41 7.07 12.93
C LYS A 237 16.81 8.35 13.51
N GLN A 238 16.85 8.55 14.83
CA GLN A 238 16.36 9.76 15.50
C GLN A 238 17.15 11.02 15.08
N LYS A 239 18.49 11.00 15.17
CA LYS A 239 19.32 12.13 14.73
C LYS A 239 19.15 12.40 13.23
N ALA A 240 19.04 11.34 12.43
CA ALA A 240 18.74 11.49 11.01
C ALA A 240 17.46 12.32 10.78
N SER A 241 16.37 11.99 11.48
CA SER A 241 15.12 12.75 11.45
C SER A 241 15.28 14.21 11.92
N GLU A 242 16.05 14.49 12.97
CA GLU A 242 16.32 15.87 13.44
C GLU A 242 17.00 16.73 12.36
N PHE A 243 18.02 16.17 11.70
CA PHE A 243 18.75 16.84 10.63
C PHE A 243 17.91 17.04 9.37
N TYR A 244 17.10 16.04 8.96
CA TYR A 244 16.19 16.19 7.83
C TYR A 244 15.06 17.21 8.10
N ASN A 245 14.47 17.19 9.30
CA ASN A 245 13.45 18.17 9.72
C ASN A 245 14.01 19.59 9.81
N SER A 246 15.32 19.74 10.01
CA SER A 246 16.03 21.03 9.93
C SER A 246 16.29 21.46 8.47
N ALA A 247 16.57 20.53 7.56
CA ALA A 247 16.85 20.80 6.14
C ALA A 247 15.57 21.13 5.33
N LEU A 248 14.48 20.40 5.56
CA LEU A 248 13.23 20.50 4.81
C LEU A 248 12.62 21.92 4.74
N PRO A 249 12.46 22.68 5.85
CA PRO A 249 11.93 24.04 5.80
C PRO A 249 12.87 25.02 5.10
N LEU A 250 14.18 24.79 5.14
CA LEU A 250 15.16 25.63 4.43
C LEU A 250 15.08 25.44 2.91
N PHE A 251 14.95 24.20 2.42
CA PHE A 251 14.72 23.93 0.99
C PHE A 251 13.42 24.57 0.49
N ARG A 252 12.32 24.43 1.25
CA ARG A 252 11.04 25.12 0.99
C ARG A 252 11.21 26.64 0.92
N ALA A 253 11.90 27.23 1.89
CA ALA A 253 12.11 28.68 1.98
C ALA A 253 13.02 29.27 0.87
N VAL A 254 13.72 28.43 0.08
CA VAL A 254 14.48 28.85 -1.11
C VAL A 254 13.90 28.32 -2.43
N GLY A 255 12.73 27.65 -2.40
CA GLY A 255 12.06 27.11 -3.59
C GLY A 255 12.78 25.93 -4.26
N ASP A 256 13.69 25.24 -3.55
CA ASP A 256 14.50 24.16 -4.14
C ASP A 256 13.76 22.81 -4.08
N GLN A 257 12.81 22.62 -5.00
CA GLN A 257 11.95 21.44 -5.08
C GLN A 257 12.72 20.11 -5.15
N GLY A 258 13.90 20.09 -5.78
CA GLY A 258 14.75 18.89 -5.84
C GLY A 258 15.44 18.56 -4.51
N GLY A 259 15.83 19.59 -3.74
CA GLY A 259 16.33 19.43 -2.38
C GLY A 259 15.24 19.02 -1.39
N GLU A 260 14.04 19.59 -1.54
CA GLU A 260 12.85 19.17 -0.80
C GLU A 260 12.50 17.70 -1.07
N ALA A 261 12.37 17.30 -2.34
CA ALA A 261 12.08 15.92 -2.73
C ALA A 261 13.13 14.91 -2.22
N THR A 262 14.41 15.30 -2.26
CA THR A 262 15.52 14.51 -1.68
C THR A 262 15.32 14.32 -0.18
N THR A 263 15.02 15.39 0.54
CA THR A 263 14.82 15.35 2.00
C THR A 263 13.57 14.52 2.37
N LEU A 264 12.47 14.70 1.65
CA LEU A 264 11.23 13.94 1.86
C LEU A 264 11.44 12.43 1.63
N ASN A 265 12.05 12.02 0.53
CA ASN A 265 12.39 10.61 0.29
C ASN A 265 13.29 10.04 1.41
N ASN A 266 14.26 10.82 1.89
CA ASN A 266 15.16 10.37 2.95
C ASN A 266 14.44 10.19 4.29
N ILE A 267 13.49 11.08 4.63
CA ILE A 267 12.59 10.92 5.80
C ILE A 267 11.73 9.66 5.65
N GLY A 268 11.14 9.43 4.46
CA GLY A 268 10.36 8.22 4.18
C GLY A 268 11.18 6.94 4.33
N GLY A 269 12.46 6.96 3.93
CA GLY A 269 13.42 5.87 4.16
C GLY A 269 13.62 5.57 5.64
N VAL A 270 13.80 6.59 6.49
CA VAL A 270 13.94 6.42 7.95
C VAL A 270 12.66 5.85 8.57
N TYR A 271 11.47 6.37 8.22
CA TYR A 271 10.21 5.82 8.73
C TYR A 271 9.99 4.36 8.30
N SER A 272 10.33 4.01 7.05
CA SER A 272 10.27 2.62 6.58
C SER A 272 11.19 1.70 7.39
N ALA A 273 12.38 2.18 7.76
CA ALA A 273 13.35 1.47 8.59
C ALA A 273 13.01 1.46 10.09
N LEU A 274 12.10 2.34 10.57
CA LEU A 274 11.51 2.29 11.91
C LEU A 274 10.29 1.36 12.00
N GLY A 275 9.75 0.91 10.85
CA GLY A 275 8.51 0.14 10.77
C GLY A 275 7.25 1.01 10.67
N GLU A 276 7.38 2.33 10.62
CA GLU A 276 6.27 3.29 10.43
C GLU A 276 5.89 3.38 8.95
N LYS A 277 5.45 2.25 8.38
CA LYS A 277 5.22 2.05 6.94
C LYS A 277 4.23 3.06 6.34
N GLN A 278 3.19 3.45 7.07
CA GLN A 278 2.20 4.45 6.60
C GLN A 278 2.85 5.82 6.35
N LYS A 279 3.66 6.32 7.30
CA LYS A 279 4.38 7.59 7.15
C LYS A 279 5.42 7.50 6.03
N ALA A 280 6.08 6.35 5.88
CA ALA A 280 7.00 6.14 4.77
C ALA A 280 6.33 6.38 3.42
N LEU A 281 5.14 5.79 3.19
CA LEU A 281 4.33 6.02 1.99
C LEU A 281 3.96 7.51 1.81
N GLU A 282 3.50 8.19 2.86
CA GLU A 282 3.19 9.63 2.81
C GLU A 282 4.40 10.47 2.35
N TYR A 283 5.58 10.25 2.95
CA TYR A 283 6.78 11.01 2.60
C TYR A 283 7.29 10.69 1.17
N PHE A 284 7.17 9.45 0.70
CA PHE A 284 7.49 9.10 -0.69
C PHE A 284 6.47 9.67 -1.69
N ASN A 285 5.17 9.61 -1.39
CA ASN A 285 4.10 10.19 -2.21
C ASN A 285 4.27 11.70 -2.37
N ASN A 286 4.70 12.41 -1.32
CA ASN A 286 5.01 13.85 -1.39
C ASN A 286 6.30 14.15 -2.21
N ALA A 287 7.30 13.26 -2.20
CA ALA A 287 8.53 13.43 -2.97
C ALA A 287 8.34 13.19 -4.48
N LEU A 288 7.52 12.21 -4.85
CA LEU A 288 7.34 11.76 -6.24
C LEU A 288 6.90 12.86 -7.24
N PRO A 289 5.87 13.71 -6.97
CA PRO A 289 5.47 14.76 -7.90
C PRO A 289 6.52 15.88 -8.02
N LEU A 290 7.30 16.13 -6.98
CA LEU A 290 8.39 17.11 -7.02
C LEU A 290 9.53 16.64 -7.92
N TYR A 291 9.91 15.35 -7.87
CA TYR A 291 10.88 14.78 -8.82
C TYR A 291 10.38 14.84 -10.27
N ARG A 292 9.09 14.59 -10.50
CA ARG A 292 8.46 14.74 -11.82
C ARG A 292 8.52 16.19 -12.31
N ALA A 293 8.22 17.16 -11.44
CA ALA A 293 8.27 18.59 -11.76
C ALA A 293 9.69 19.05 -12.16
N VAL A 294 10.74 18.57 -11.47
CA VAL A 294 12.14 18.86 -11.84
C VAL A 294 12.72 17.88 -12.88
N SER A 295 11.90 16.98 -13.43
CA SER A 295 12.27 15.94 -14.42
C SER A 295 13.40 14.97 -14.00
N ASP A 296 13.61 14.76 -12.69
CA ASP A 296 14.62 13.84 -12.16
C ASP A 296 14.14 12.38 -12.21
N ARG A 297 14.31 11.75 -13.37
CA ARG A 297 13.89 10.37 -13.64
C ARG A 297 14.61 9.32 -12.79
N GLY A 298 15.85 9.59 -12.37
CA GLY A 298 16.64 8.67 -11.54
C GLY A 298 16.13 8.62 -10.09
N ARG A 299 15.81 9.78 -9.52
CA ARG A 299 15.19 9.86 -8.19
C ARG A 299 13.70 9.52 -8.21
N GLU A 300 12.97 9.78 -9.31
CA GLU A 300 11.63 9.23 -9.55
C GLU A 300 11.65 7.70 -9.45
N ALA A 301 12.51 7.03 -10.23
CA ALA A 301 12.67 5.57 -10.20
C ALA A 301 13.05 5.02 -8.80
N THR A 302 13.93 5.73 -8.09
CA THR A 302 14.33 5.36 -6.72
C THR A 302 13.16 5.48 -5.74
N THR A 303 12.35 6.53 -5.84
CA THR A 303 11.17 6.73 -4.99
C THR A 303 10.09 5.68 -5.25
N LEU A 304 9.82 5.37 -6.54
CA LEU A 304 8.91 4.30 -6.94
C LEU A 304 9.35 2.93 -6.38
N ASN A 305 10.65 2.59 -6.47
CA ASN A 305 11.18 1.37 -5.86
C ASN A 305 11.01 1.35 -4.33
N ASN A 306 11.19 2.49 -3.65
CA ASN A 306 11.01 2.58 -2.20
C ASN A 306 9.55 2.39 -1.77
N ILE A 307 8.60 2.94 -2.54
CA ILE A 307 7.16 2.70 -2.38
C ILE A 307 6.83 1.21 -2.59
N GLY A 308 7.36 0.61 -3.66
CA GLY A 308 7.19 -0.81 -3.95
C GLY A 308 7.68 -1.71 -2.80
N LYS A 309 8.81 -1.36 -2.17
CA LYS A 309 9.31 -2.08 -0.98
C LYS A 309 8.34 -1.97 0.19
N VAL A 310 7.80 -0.79 0.48
CA VAL A 310 6.86 -0.62 1.60
C VAL A 310 5.57 -1.40 1.37
N TYR A 311 5.06 -1.46 0.13
CA TYR A 311 3.91 -2.33 -0.18
C TYR A 311 4.24 -3.82 -0.03
N ALA A 312 5.44 -4.27 -0.43
CA ALA A 312 5.87 -5.65 -0.19
C ALA A 312 5.97 -5.98 1.31
N ASP A 313 6.55 -5.09 2.13
CA ASP A 313 6.63 -5.21 3.59
C ASP A 313 5.24 -5.23 4.27
N LEU A 314 4.20 -4.71 3.61
CA LEU A 314 2.80 -4.69 4.07
C LEU A 314 1.95 -5.84 3.49
N GLY A 315 2.54 -6.77 2.73
CA GLY A 315 1.83 -7.89 2.10
C GLY A 315 1.11 -7.56 0.78
N GLU A 316 1.13 -6.31 0.33
CA GLU A 316 0.49 -5.80 -0.90
C GLU A 316 1.32 -6.14 -2.16
N LYS A 317 1.58 -7.45 -2.36
CA LYS A 317 2.47 -8.01 -3.39
C LYS A 317 2.21 -7.45 -4.79
N GLN A 318 0.95 -7.35 -5.21
CA GLN A 318 0.59 -6.84 -6.53
C GLN A 318 0.96 -5.36 -6.72
N LYS A 319 0.64 -4.50 -5.74
CA LYS A 319 1.05 -3.08 -5.77
C LYS A 319 2.57 -2.94 -5.81
N ALA A 320 3.30 -3.78 -5.05
CA ALA A 320 4.76 -3.78 -5.08
C ALA A 320 5.31 -4.02 -6.50
N LEU A 321 4.80 -5.04 -7.21
CA LEU A 321 5.17 -5.31 -8.61
C LEU A 321 4.84 -4.13 -9.54
N GLU A 322 3.72 -3.45 -9.36
CA GLU A 322 3.33 -2.30 -10.19
C GLU A 322 4.30 -1.12 -10.01
N PHE A 323 4.68 -0.80 -8.77
CA PHE A 323 5.67 0.23 -8.49
C PHE A 323 7.08 -0.13 -8.99
N TYR A 324 7.51 -1.40 -8.87
CA TYR A 324 8.79 -1.83 -9.45
C TYR A 324 8.79 -1.82 -11.00
N ASN A 325 7.72 -2.29 -11.63
CA ASN A 325 7.57 -2.23 -13.09
C ASN A 325 7.46 -0.78 -13.62
N SER A 326 7.06 0.17 -12.78
CA SER A 326 7.12 1.61 -13.08
C SER A 326 8.53 2.19 -12.95
N ALA A 327 9.32 1.71 -12.00
CA ALA A 327 10.70 2.14 -11.77
C ALA A 327 11.68 1.58 -12.83
N LEU A 328 11.53 0.31 -13.22
CA LEU A 328 12.50 -0.40 -14.06
C LEU A 328 12.76 0.25 -15.44
N PRO A 329 11.77 0.75 -16.21
CA PRO A 329 12.02 1.48 -17.45
C PRO A 329 12.78 2.77 -17.23
N LEU A 330 12.49 3.50 -16.14
CA LEU A 330 13.18 4.75 -15.81
C LEU A 330 14.66 4.51 -15.46
N ARG A 331 14.98 3.47 -14.68
CA ARG A 331 16.37 3.03 -14.41
C ARG A 331 17.14 2.82 -15.71
N ARG A 332 16.55 2.08 -16.67
CA ARG A 332 17.13 1.78 -17.98
C ARG A 332 17.37 3.05 -18.81
N VAL A 333 16.39 3.95 -18.88
CA VAL A 333 16.50 5.21 -19.64
C VAL A 333 17.62 6.12 -19.10
N VAL A 334 17.87 6.14 -17.78
CA VAL A 334 18.98 6.91 -17.18
C VAL A 334 20.31 6.15 -17.09
N GLY A 335 20.36 4.89 -17.55
CA GLY A 335 21.56 4.04 -17.50
C GLY A 335 21.95 3.52 -16.11
N ASP A 336 21.06 3.59 -15.13
CA ASP A 336 21.31 3.19 -13.74
C ASP A 336 21.25 1.66 -13.57
N ARG A 337 22.35 0.98 -13.93
CA ARG A 337 22.50 -0.48 -13.85
C ARG A 337 22.41 -1.04 -12.44
N GLY A 338 22.89 -0.31 -11.43
CA GLY A 338 22.82 -0.73 -10.02
C GLY A 338 21.39 -0.67 -9.50
N GLY A 339 20.69 0.43 -9.76
CA GLY A 339 19.28 0.57 -9.43
C GLY A 339 18.36 -0.34 -10.26
N GLU A 340 18.71 -0.64 -11.52
CA GLU A 340 18.07 -1.70 -12.30
C GLU A 340 18.19 -3.06 -11.59
N ALA A 341 19.41 -3.47 -11.23
CA ALA A 341 19.66 -4.70 -10.48
C ALA A 341 18.87 -4.76 -9.15
N THR A 342 18.81 -3.65 -8.41
CA THR A 342 17.97 -3.53 -7.20
C THR A 342 16.49 -3.71 -7.49
N THR A 343 15.97 -3.08 -8.54
CA THR A 343 14.55 -3.18 -8.91
C THR A 343 14.20 -4.61 -9.33
N ILE A 344 15.08 -5.27 -10.10
CA ILE A 344 14.97 -6.67 -10.54
C ILE A 344 15.02 -7.63 -9.33
N ASN A 345 15.98 -7.47 -8.42
CA ASN A 345 16.05 -8.28 -7.19
C ASN A 345 14.77 -8.15 -6.36
N ASN A 346 14.22 -6.94 -6.24
CA ASN A 346 13.01 -6.71 -5.45
C ASN A 346 11.76 -7.33 -6.11
N ILE A 347 11.69 -7.38 -7.44
CA ILE A 347 10.67 -8.14 -8.18
C ILE A 347 10.82 -9.65 -7.90
N GLY A 348 12.05 -10.18 -7.88
CA GLY A 348 12.32 -11.56 -7.49
C GLY A 348 11.82 -11.89 -6.08
N GLY A 349 12.00 -10.97 -5.12
CA GLY A 349 11.46 -11.07 -3.76
C GLY A 349 9.94 -11.17 -3.69
N VAL A 350 9.22 -10.45 -4.55
CA VAL A 350 7.76 -10.56 -4.59
C VAL A 350 7.31 -11.87 -5.24
N TYR A 351 7.98 -12.34 -6.29
CA TYR A 351 7.67 -13.66 -6.86
C TYR A 351 7.97 -14.81 -5.89
N ASP A 352 9.03 -14.72 -5.08
CA ASP A 352 9.31 -15.68 -4.01
C ASP A 352 8.17 -15.69 -2.97
N ALA A 353 7.72 -14.51 -2.55
CA ALA A 353 6.60 -14.33 -1.63
C ALA A 353 5.22 -14.72 -2.22
N LEU A 354 5.07 -14.76 -3.55
CA LEU A 354 3.91 -15.32 -4.26
C LEU A 354 3.98 -16.85 -4.41
N GLY A 355 5.09 -17.48 -4.03
CA GLY A 355 5.33 -18.91 -4.22
C GLY A 355 5.88 -19.29 -5.60
N GLU A 356 6.08 -18.32 -6.49
CA GLU A 356 6.62 -18.51 -7.85
C GLU A 356 8.15 -18.66 -7.84
N LYS A 357 8.65 -19.65 -7.10
CA LYS A 357 10.07 -19.86 -6.77
C LYS A 357 10.99 -19.85 -8.01
N GLN A 358 10.56 -20.45 -9.11
CA GLN A 358 11.33 -20.48 -10.36
C GLN A 358 11.49 -19.08 -10.99
N LYS A 359 10.43 -18.28 -11.05
CA LYS A 359 10.52 -16.88 -11.51
C LYS A 359 11.40 -16.05 -10.60
N ALA A 360 11.32 -16.27 -9.28
CA ALA A 360 12.19 -15.57 -8.34
C ALA A 360 13.68 -15.81 -8.66
N LEU A 361 14.08 -17.06 -8.89
CA LEU A 361 15.44 -17.42 -9.33
C LEU A 361 15.80 -16.77 -10.67
N GLU A 362 14.90 -16.71 -11.64
CA GLU A 362 15.14 -16.03 -12.93
C GLU A 362 15.44 -14.53 -12.74
N PHE A 363 14.64 -13.82 -11.95
CA PHE A 363 14.89 -12.42 -11.63
C PHE A 363 16.21 -12.24 -10.87
N TYR A 364 16.48 -13.01 -9.80
CA TYR A 364 17.74 -12.91 -9.05
C TYR A 364 18.99 -13.20 -9.91
N ASN A 365 18.94 -14.22 -10.77
CA ASN A 365 20.04 -14.55 -11.67
C ASN A 365 20.26 -13.49 -12.77
N SER A 366 19.25 -12.66 -13.10
CA SER A 366 19.43 -11.51 -13.97
C SER A 366 19.95 -10.25 -13.24
N ALA A 367 19.69 -10.11 -11.93
CA ALA A 367 20.25 -9.01 -11.11
C ALA A 367 21.73 -9.21 -10.76
N LEU A 368 22.14 -10.44 -10.43
CA LEU A 368 23.49 -10.74 -9.92
C LEU A 368 24.64 -10.32 -10.87
N PRO A 369 24.56 -10.52 -12.21
CA PRO A 369 25.58 -10.04 -13.14
C PRO A 369 25.66 -8.51 -13.23
N LEU A 370 24.53 -7.81 -13.10
CA LEU A 370 24.48 -6.34 -13.14
C LEU A 370 25.16 -5.74 -11.92
N TYR A 371 24.88 -6.25 -10.72
CA TYR A 371 25.57 -5.84 -9.49
C TYR A 371 27.08 -6.08 -9.57
N ARG A 372 27.51 -7.24 -10.07
CA ARG A 372 28.93 -7.53 -10.33
C ARG A 372 29.56 -6.56 -11.32
N ALA A 373 28.86 -6.22 -12.41
CA ALA A 373 29.34 -5.29 -13.42
C ALA A 373 29.49 -3.83 -12.93
N VAL A 374 28.81 -3.44 -11.83
CA VAL A 374 29.01 -2.16 -11.14
C VAL A 374 29.81 -2.26 -9.84
N SER A 375 30.37 -3.43 -9.53
CA SER A 375 31.10 -3.75 -8.28
C SER A 375 30.29 -3.53 -6.99
N ASP A 376 28.95 -3.60 -7.04
CA ASP A 376 28.09 -3.46 -5.87
C ASP A 376 28.04 -4.77 -5.07
N ARG A 377 28.84 -4.82 -4.01
CA ARG A 377 28.90 -5.94 -3.06
C ARG A 377 27.68 -6.04 -2.15
N GLY A 378 26.95 -4.94 -1.91
CA GLY A 378 25.72 -4.91 -1.13
C GLY A 378 24.58 -5.60 -1.86
N GLY A 379 24.40 -5.22 -3.12
CA GLY A 379 23.50 -5.86 -4.06
C GLY A 379 23.84 -7.32 -4.34
N GLU A 380 25.13 -7.65 -4.53
CA GLU A 380 25.59 -9.03 -4.68
C GLU A 380 25.24 -9.87 -3.44
N ALA A 381 25.63 -9.45 -2.24
CA ALA A 381 25.36 -10.18 -1.00
C ALA A 381 23.86 -10.38 -0.74
N THR A 382 23.05 -9.35 -1.00
CA THR A 382 21.59 -9.41 -0.88
C THR A 382 20.99 -10.41 -1.86
N THR A 383 21.39 -10.36 -3.13
CA THR A 383 20.89 -11.30 -4.16
C THR A 383 21.29 -12.74 -3.85
N LEU A 384 22.54 -12.97 -3.41
CA LEU A 384 23.01 -14.30 -3.00
C LEU A 384 22.22 -14.84 -1.80
N ASN A 385 21.99 -14.04 -0.76
CA ASN A 385 21.15 -14.40 0.37
C ASN A 385 19.72 -14.76 -0.06
N ASN A 386 19.15 -14.00 -1.00
CA ASN A 386 17.78 -14.23 -1.47
C ASN A 386 17.66 -15.51 -2.32
N ILE A 387 18.66 -15.81 -3.16
CA ILE A 387 18.74 -17.10 -3.87
C ILE A 387 18.85 -18.27 -2.87
N GLY A 388 19.65 -18.11 -1.80
CA GLY A 388 19.70 -19.06 -0.69
C GLY A 388 18.34 -19.27 -0.02
N GLY A 389 17.56 -18.20 0.12
CA GLY A 389 16.17 -18.24 0.58
C GLY A 389 15.28 -19.14 -0.27
N VAL A 390 15.29 -18.93 -1.59
CA VAL A 390 14.50 -19.74 -2.53
C VAL A 390 14.93 -21.20 -2.50
N TYR A 391 16.23 -21.51 -2.53
CA TYR A 391 16.70 -22.89 -2.44
C TYR A 391 16.34 -23.55 -1.11
N SER A 392 16.35 -22.81 0.00
CA SER A 392 15.89 -23.31 1.29
C SER A 392 14.38 -23.65 1.27
N ALA A 393 13.56 -22.82 0.62
CA ALA A 393 12.12 -23.06 0.46
C ALA A 393 11.81 -24.21 -0.52
N LEU A 394 12.68 -24.48 -1.49
CA LEU A 394 12.63 -25.65 -2.38
C LEU A 394 13.18 -26.94 -1.71
N GLY A 395 13.66 -26.87 -0.47
CA GLY A 395 14.27 -28.00 0.24
C GLY A 395 15.72 -28.31 -0.14
N GLU A 396 16.32 -27.54 -1.06
CA GLU A 396 17.70 -27.65 -1.52
C GLU A 396 18.72 -27.05 -0.52
N LYS A 397 18.70 -27.57 0.72
CA LYS A 397 19.45 -27.08 1.89
C LYS A 397 20.96 -26.92 1.66
N GLN A 398 21.55 -27.76 0.81
CA GLN A 398 22.97 -27.68 0.45
C GLN A 398 23.28 -26.43 -0.39
N LYS A 399 22.55 -26.21 -1.50
CA LYS A 399 22.67 -24.99 -2.30
C LYS A 399 22.37 -23.74 -1.47
N ALA A 400 21.33 -23.80 -0.63
CA ALA A 400 21.00 -22.70 0.28
C ALA A 400 22.21 -22.31 1.15
N SER A 401 22.89 -23.29 1.73
CA SER A 401 24.09 -23.09 2.54
C SER A 401 25.25 -22.49 1.74
N GLU A 402 25.48 -22.93 0.51
CA GLU A 402 26.52 -22.39 -0.39
C GLU A 402 26.28 -20.90 -0.71
N PHE A 403 25.03 -20.53 -1.00
CA PHE A 403 24.64 -19.14 -1.25
C PHE A 403 24.74 -18.25 -0.01
N TYR A 404 24.31 -18.73 1.16
CA TYR A 404 24.47 -17.97 2.41
C TYR A 404 25.93 -17.81 2.85
N ASN A 405 26.75 -18.86 2.70
CA ASN A 405 28.18 -18.80 2.98
C ASN A 405 28.94 -17.90 2.00
N SER A 406 28.38 -17.64 0.82
CA SER A 406 28.88 -16.63 -0.12
C SER A 406 28.45 -15.20 0.25
N ALA A 407 27.25 -15.03 0.82
CA ALA A 407 26.70 -13.72 1.21
C ALA A 407 27.27 -13.18 2.54
N LEU A 408 27.37 -14.03 3.57
CA LEU A 408 27.74 -13.62 4.93
C LEU A 408 29.14 -12.94 5.02
N PRO A 409 30.20 -13.40 4.34
CA PRO A 409 31.50 -12.72 4.37
C PRO A 409 31.46 -11.34 3.73
N LEU A 410 30.64 -11.14 2.70
CA LEU A 410 30.48 -9.83 2.05
C LEU A 410 29.83 -8.83 3.01
N PHE A 411 28.69 -9.19 3.63
CA PHE A 411 28.03 -8.31 4.62
C PHE A 411 28.97 -7.93 5.77
N ARG A 412 29.74 -8.89 6.29
CA ARG A 412 30.78 -8.64 7.31
C ARG A 412 31.87 -7.68 6.83
N ALA A 413 32.40 -7.88 5.62
CA ALA A 413 33.44 -7.00 5.05
C ALA A 413 32.93 -5.57 4.80
N MET A 414 31.62 -5.38 4.58
CA MET A 414 30.98 -4.07 4.45
C MET A 414 30.53 -3.46 5.79
N GLY A 415 30.55 -4.22 6.88
CA GLY A 415 29.99 -3.81 8.17
C GLY A 415 28.45 -3.75 8.22
N ASP A 416 27.75 -4.34 7.25
CA ASP A 416 26.29 -4.35 7.19
C ASP A 416 25.71 -5.38 8.18
N ARG A 417 25.42 -4.88 9.39
CA ARG A 417 24.80 -5.65 10.48
C ARG A 417 23.36 -6.09 10.17
N GLY A 418 22.65 -5.42 9.26
CA GLY A 418 21.27 -5.77 8.88
C GLY A 418 21.24 -6.95 7.91
N GLY A 419 22.09 -6.90 6.89
CA GLY A 419 22.38 -8.01 5.99
C GLY A 419 22.95 -9.21 6.74
N GLU A 420 23.96 -9.01 7.61
CA GLU A 420 24.51 -10.07 8.45
C GLU A 420 23.43 -10.73 9.33
N ALA A 421 22.65 -9.96 10.10
CA ALA A 421 21.61 -10.52 10.96
C ALA A 421 20.56 -11.33 10.18
N THR A 422 20.23 -10.88 8.96
CA THR A 422 19.28 -11.57 8.08
C THR A 422 19.89 -12.88 7.55
N THR A 423 21.13 -12.87 7.07
CA THR A 423 21.81 -14.09 6.61
C THR A 423 22.07 -15.08 7.75
N LEU A 424 22.46 -14.63 8.94
CA LEU A 424 22.60 -15.49 10.12
C LEU A 424 21.26 -16.15 10.51
N ASN A 425 20.17 -15.39 10.55
CA ASN A 425 18.83 -15.94 10.77
C ASN A 425 18.46 -17.00 9.73
N ASN A 426 18.78 -16.75 8.45
CA ASN A 426 18.44 -17.66 7.37
C ASN A 426 19.29 -18.95 7.38
N ILE A 427 20.58 -18.86 7.76
CA ILE A 427 21.42 -20.04 8.05
C ILE A 427 20.86 -20.83 9.24
N GLY A 428 20.37 -20.16 10.28
CA GLY A 428 19.65 -20.79 11.39
C GLY A 428 18.41 -21.56 10.91
N GLY A 429 17.70 -21.03 9.92
CA GLY A 429 16.58 -21.70 9.24
C GLY A 429 16.99 -22.99 8.51
N VAL A 430 18.15 -23.00 7.84
CA VAL A 430 18.68 -24.23 7.20
C VAL A 430 19.05 -25.27 8.24
N TYR A 431 19.79 -24.89 9.30
CA TYR A 431 20.14 -25.83 10.38
C TYR A 431 18.90 -26.34 11.13
N SER A 432 17.88 -25.51 11.31
CA SER A 432 16.56 -25.93 11.81
C SER A 432 15.96 -27.03 10.93
N ALA A 433 15.91 -26.80 9.61
CA ALA A 433 15.38 -27.76 8.65
C ALA A 433 16.25 -29.02 8.47
N LEU A 434 17.53 -28.99 8.86
CA LEU A 434 18.42 -30.15 8.96
C LEU A 434 18.26 -30.91 10.31
N GLY A 435 17.51 -30.38 11.27
CA GLY A 435 17.37 -30.95 12.62
C GLY A 435 18.50 -30.56 13.59
N GLU A 436 19.46 -29.75 13.16
CA GLU A 436 20.60 -29.27 13.96
C GLU A 436 20.21 -28.12 14.90
N LYS A 437 19.25 -28.40 15.80
CA LYS A 437 18.59 -27.44 16.71
C LYS A 437 19.57 -26.54 17.48
N GLN A 438 20.68 -27.08 17.95
CA GLN A 438 21.67 -26.31 18.71
C GLN A 438 22.38 -25.26 17.85
N LYS A 439 22.87 -25.62 16.65
CA LYS A 439 23.44 -24.67 15.69
C LYS A 439 22.41 -23.63 15.25
N ALA A 440 21.17 -24.05 14.99
CA ALA A 440 20.09 -23.13 14.62
C ALA A 440 19.94 -21.99 15.65
N LEU A 441 19.93 -22.33 16.95
CA LEU A 441 19.87 -21.34 18.03
C LEU A 441 21.15 -20.50 18.19
N GLU A 442 22.34 -21.05 17.93
CA GLU A 442 23.58 -20.25 17.92
C GLU A 442 23.52 -19.15 16.84
N PHE A 443 23.02 -19.48 15.65
CA PHE A 443 22.79 -18.54 14.57
C PHE A 443 21.70 -17.51 14.88
N TYR A 444 20.55 -17.92 15.44
CA TYR A 444 19.48 -16.99 15.84
C TYR A 444 19.90 -16.05 16.98
N ASN A 445 20.60 -16.56 18.00
CA ASN A 445 21.11 -15.75 19.11
C ASN A 445 22.25 -14.81 18.67
N SER A 446 22.95 -15.12 17.57
CA SER A 446 23.89 -14.18 16.93
C SER A 446 23.17 -13.08 16.14
N ALA A 447 22.06 -13.41 15.47
CA ALA A 447 21.25 -12.45 14.71
C ALA A 447 20.47 -11.46 15.59
N LEU A 448 19.86 -11.93 16.68
CA LEU A 448 18.98 -11.14 17.54
C LEU A 448 19.60 -9.82 18.10
N PRO A 449 20.83 -9.80 18.67
CA PRO A 449 21.44 -8.55 19.14
C PRO A 449 21.79 -7.60 18.00
N LEU A 450 22.14 -8.10 16.81
CA LEU A 450 22.41 -7.28 15.64
C LEU A 450 21.13 -6.60 15.14
N ARG A 451 20.01 -7.32 15.05
CA ARG A 451 18.69 -6.72 14.72
C ARG A 451 18.28 -5.64 15.70
N ARG A 452 18.47 -5.88 17.00
CA ARG A 452 18.24 -4.88 18.06
C ARG A 452 19.12 -3.64 17.88
N ALA A 453 20.41 -3.83 17.60
CA ALA A 453 21.37 -2.73 17.42
C ALA A 453 21.07 -1.86 16.19
N VAL A 454 20.51 -2.42 15.11
CA VAL A 454 20.05 -1.64 13.94
C VAL A 454 18.58 -1.19 14.04
N GLY A 455 17.89 -1.49 15.15
CA GLY A 455 16.48 -1.19 15.36
C GLY A 455 15.54 -1.83 14.34
N ASP A 456 15.85 -3.05 13.89
CA ASP A 456 14.98 -3.87 13.03
C ASP A 456 13.96 -4.64 13.88
N ARG A 457 12.83 -3.99 14.15
CA ARG A 457 11.75 -4.52 14.99
C ARG A 457 10.98 -5.66 14.31
N GLY A 458 10.79 -5.59 12.99
CA GLY A 458 10.10 -6.64 12.23
C GLY A 458 10.89 -7.94 12.27
N GLY A 459 12.17 -7.88 11.91
CA GLY A 459 13.05 -9.03 12.00
C GLY A 459 13.32 -9.49 13.43
N GLU A 460 13.32 -8.60 14.44
CA GLU A 460 13.40 -8.99 15.85
C GLU A 460 12.26 -9.97 16.20
N ALA A 461 11.02 -9.66 15.80
CA ALA A 461 9.88 -10.55 15.98
C ALA A 461 10.06 -11.89 15.22
N THR A 462 10.52 -11.85 13.96
CA THR A 462 10.81 -13.07 13.18
C THR A 462 11.85 -13.96 13.86
N THR A 463 12.97 -13.39 14.31
CA THR A 463 14.05 -14.16 14.95
C THR A 463 13.62 -14.68 16.34
N LEU A 464 12.79 -13.95 17.10
CA LEU A 464 12.18 -14.46 18.33
C LEU A 464 11.19 -15.61 18.07
N GLY A 465 10.35 -15.52 17.02
CA GLY A 465 9.48 -16.62 16.60
C GLY A 465 10.26 -17.87 16.19
N ASN A 466 11.37 -17.68 15.45
CA ASN A 466 12.27 -18.76 15.09
C ASN A 466 12.95 -19.41 16.31
N ILE A 467 13.40 -18.62 17.29
CA ILE A 467 13.91 -19.14 18.58
C ILE A 467 12.83 -19.96 19.29
N ALA A 468 11.58 -19.46 19.33
CA ALA A 468 10.47 -20.17 19.94
C ALA A 468 10.18 -21.53 19.27
N LEU A 469 10.23 -21.60 17.95
CA LEU A 469 10.11 -22.85 17.18
C LEU A 469 11.19 -23.87 17.59
N ILE A 470 12.45 -23.45 17.69
CA ILE A 470 13.52 -24.39 18.10
C ILE A 470 13.37 -24.79 19.57
N GLU A 471 13.15 -23.85 20.48
CA GLU A 471 13.03 -24.16 21.92
C GLU A 471 11.84 -25.09 22.20
N ARG A 472 10.73 -24.92 21.47
CA ARG A 472 9.63 -25.89 21.48
C ARG A 472 10.11 -27.27 21.05
N SER A 473 10.82 -27.36 19.92
CA SER A 473 11.36 -28.62 19.40
C SER A 473 12.43 -29.27 20.30
N ARG A 474 12.99 -28.53 21.27
CA ARG A 474 13.88 -29.03 22.34
C ARG A 474 13.12 -29.49 23.59
N GLY A 475 11.81 -29.22 23.68
CA GLY A 475 10.97 -29.48 24.85
C GLY A 475 10.87 -28.30 25.83
N ASN A 476 11.59 -27.19 25.58
CA ASN A 476 11.69 -26.01 26.46
C ASN A 476 10.46 -25.08 26.31
N LEU A 477 9.25 -25.63 26.52
CA LEU A 477 7.99 -24.99 26.12
C LEU A 477 7.76 -23.61 26.75
N GLN A 478 8.15 -23.40 28.01
CA GLN A 478 7.98 -22.10 28.67
C GLN A 478 8.95 -21.05 28.09
N VAL A 479 10.16 -21.44 27.65
CA VAL A 479 11.10 -20.55 26.95
C VAL A 479 10.59 -20.22 25.56
N ALA A 480 10.02 -21.21 24.85
CA ALA A 480 9.35 -20.98 23.58
C ALA A 480 8.17 -19.99 23.73
N ARG A 481 7.35 -20.18 24.77
CA ARG A 481 6.23 -19.30 25.10
C ARG A 481 6.70 -17.87 25.34
N SER A 482 7.73 -17.66 26.17
CA SER A 482 8.26 -16.32 26.45
C SER A 482 8.76 -15.60 25.18
N ASN A 483 9.40 -16.34 24.26
CA ASN A 483 9.89 -15.77 23.00
C ASN A 483 8.75 -15.42 22.03
N VAL A 484 7.71 -16.25 21.91
CA VAL A 484 6.58 -15.95 21.02
C VAL A 484 5.65 -14.86 21.58
N GLU A 485 5.45 -14.80 22.90
CA GLU A 485 4.76 -13.67 23.56
C GLU A 485 5.51 -12.35 23.31
N ALA A 486 6.85 -12.36 23.36
CA ALA A 486 7.68 -11.20 23.02
C ALA A 486 7.57 -10.82 21.53
N ALA A 487 7.61 -11.79 20.61
CA ALA A 487 7.45 -11.56 19.18
C ALA A 487 6.08 -10.94 18.83
N ILE A 488 4.99 -11.52 19.36
CA ILE A 488 3.63 -11.01 19.20
C ILE A 488 3.51 -9.57 19.73
N LYS A 489 4.11 -9.26 20.89
CA LYS A 489 4.12 -7.90 21.44
C LYS A 489 4.77 -6.87 20.50
N ILE A 490 5.80 -7.27 19.74
CA ILE A 490 6.45 -6.39 18.74
C ILE A 490 5.57 -6.24 17.51
N ILE A 491 4.90 -7.31 17.07
CA ILE A 491 3.96 -7.29 15.94
C ILE A 491 2.78 -6.35 16.21
N GLU A 492 2.22 -6.35 17.43
CA GLU A 492 1.16 -5.40 17.80
C GLU A 492 1.67 -3.95 17.90
N ASP A 493 2.87 -3.73 18.46
CA ASP A 493 3.56 -2.43 18.47
C ASP A 493 3.82 -1.89 17.05
N LEU A 494 4.00 -2.76 16.05
CA LEU A 494 4.08 -2.35 14.64
C LEU A 494 2.70 -2.14 14.00
N ARG A 495 1.73 -3.05 14.27
CA ARG A 495 0.33 -2.98 13.78
C ARG A 495 -0.34 -1.65 14.11
N THR A 496 -0.17 -1.18 15.35
CA THR A 496 -0.76 0.09 15.85
C THR A 496 -0.24 1.34 15.13
N LYS A 497 0.88 1.26 14.39
CA LYS A 497 1.50 2.37 13.64
C LYS A 497 1.07 2.43 12.17
N ILE A 498 0.06 1.64 11.78
CA ILE A 498 -0.51 1.60 10.45
C ILE A 498 -1.94 2.18 10.53
N ASP A 499 -2.12 3.43 10.11
CA ASP A 499 -3.42 4.13 10.19
C ASP A 499 -4.44 3.61 9.16
N SER A 500 -3.98 3.23 7.95
CA SER A 500 -4.84 2.57 6.97
C SER A 500 -5.23 1.19 7.49
N LYS A 501 -6.52 1.04 7.78
CA LYS A 501 -7.23 -0.21 8.10
C LYS A 501 -6.88 -1.31 7.10
N GLU A 502 -6.88 -0.97 5.82
CA GLU A 502 -6.64 -1.86 4.69
C GLU A 502 -5.20 -2.40 4.70
N LEU A 503 -4.21 -1.54 4.94
CA LEU A 503 -2.80 -1.93 5.06
C LEU A 503 -2.50 -2.61 6.41
N ARG A 504 -3.25 -2.31 7.47
CA ARG A 504 -3.19 -3.00 8.77
C ARG A 504 -3.71 -4.44 8.66
N THR A 505 -4.80 -4.63 7.91
CA THR A 505 -5.37 -5.93 7.51
C THR A 505 -4.35 -6.75 6.72
N SER A 506 -3.81 -6.21 5.61
CA SER A 506 -2.81 -6.93 4.80
C SER A 506 -1.51 -7.23 5.57
N TYR A 507 -1.04 -6.30 6.41
CA TYR A 507 0.08 -6.57 7.32
C TYR A 507 -0.23 -7.70 8.29
N PHE A 508 -1.38 -7.67 8.97
CA PHE A 508 -1.74 -8.69 9.96
C PHE A 508 -1.90 -10.09 9.35
N ALA A 509 -2.36 -10.18 8.10
CA ALA A 509 -2.41 -11.43 7.34
C ALA A 509 -1.02 -12.06 7.12
N THR A 510 0.06 -11.28 7.06
CA THR A 510 1.44 -11.79 6.98
C THR A 510 1.98 -12.34 8.32
N GLN A 511 1.26 -12.13 9.43
CA GLN A 511 1.72 -12.46 10.78
C GLN A 511 0.93 -13.61 11.42
N GLN A 512 -0.01 -14.23 10.70
CA GLN A 512 -0.92 -15.23 11.25
C GLN A 512 -0.25 -16.53 11.72
N ASP A 513 0.83 -16.94 11.06
CA ASP A 513 1.47 -18.23 11.37
C ASP A 513 2.09 -18.21 12.78
N ILE A 514 2.49 -17.04 13.28
CA ILE A 514 2.98 -16.90 14.67
C ILE A 514 1.84 -17.09 15.70
N TYR A 515 0.62 -16.69 15.35
CA TYR A 515 -0.58 -16.91 16.16
C TYR A 515 -0.99 -18.39 16.15
N LYS A 516 -0.99 -19.02 14.98
CA LYS A 516 -1.28 -20.46 14.83
C LYS A 516 -0.26 -21.32 15.56
N PHE A 517 1.03 -20.99 15.45
CA PHE A 517 2.10 -21.61 16.23
C PHE A 517 1.90 -21.42 17.74
N TYR A 518 1.52 -20.22 18.21
CA TYR A 518 1.34 -20.01 19.66
C TYR A 518 0.11 -20.78 20.20
N ILE A 519 -0.99 -20.84 19.44
CA ILE A 519 -2.17 -21.65 19.79
C ILE A 519 -1.79 -23.13 19.95
N ASP A 520 -1.05 -23.70 18.99
CA ASP A 520 -0.61 -25.10 19.05
C ASP A 520 0.42 -25.36 20.18
N LEU A 521 1.31 -24.41 20.47
CA LEU A 521 2.22 -24.46 21.63
C LEU A 521 1.46 -24.41 22.97
N LEU A 522 0.41 -23.58 23.08
CA LEU A 522 -0.46 -23.54 24.26
C LEU A 522 -1.25 -24.84 24.44
N MET A 523 -1.69 -25.46 23.35
CA MET A 523 -2.35 -26.76 23.39
C MET A 523 -1.38 -27.90 23.77
N GLU A 524 -0.11 -27.82 23.39
CA GLU A 524 0.93 -28.75 23.87
C GLU A 524 1.23 -28.55 25.36
N LEU A 525 1.27 -27.29 25.84
CA LEU A 525 1.38 -26.95 27.26
C LEU A 525 0.17 -27.47 28.05
N HIS A 526 -1.06 -27.26 27.59
CA HIS A 526 -2.28 -27.80 28.20
C HIS A 526 -2.22 -29.33 28.35
N LYS A 527 -1.71 -30.05 27.35
CA LYS A 527 -1.56 -31.52 27.42
C LYS A 527 -0.60 -31.98 28.53
N LYS A 528 0.35 -31.15 28.95
CA LYS A 528 1.28 -31.45 30.07
C LYS A 528 0.74 -30.95 31.41
N GLU A 529 0.11 -29.78 31.42
CA GLU A 529 -0.32 -29.06 32.63
C GLU A 529 -1.80 -28.59 32.48
N PRO A 530 -2.80 -29.49 32.49
CA PRO A 530 -4.18 -29.14 32.14
C PRO A 530 -4.83 -28.12 33.08
N SER A 531 -4.41 -28.11 34.35
CA SER A 531 -4.94 -27.24 35.40
C SER A 531 -4.57 -25.76 35.26
N LEU A 532 -3.64 -25.40 34.37
CA LEU A 532 -3.17 -24.02 34.19
C LEU A 532 -3.97 -23.21 33.14
N GLY A 533 -5.02 -23.79 32.54
CA GLY A 533 -5.96 -23.06 31.66
C GLY A 533 -5.37 -22.64 30.31
N TYR A 534 -4.30 -23.29 29.84
CA TYR A 534 -3.67 -22.99 28.56
C TYR A 534 -4.58 -23.19 27.35
N ASP A 535 -5.58 -24.08 27.45
CA ASP A 535 -6.67 -24.28 26.51
C ASP A 535 -7.60 -23.06 26.40
N ALA A 536 -7.94 -22.43 27.53
CA ALA A 536 -8.72 -21.20 27.58
C ALA A 536 -7.90 -19.98 27.10
N LEU A 537 -6.58 -20.01 27.33
CA LEU A 537 -5.66 -19.02 26.77
C LEU A 537 -5.52 -19.18 25.25
N ALA A 538 -5.46 -20.42 24.74
CA ALA A 538 -5.43 -20.71 23.30
C ALA A 538 -6.72 -20.24 22.60
N LEU A 539 -7.90 -20.44 23.22
CA LEU A 539 -9.16 -19.87 22.75
C LEU A 539 -9.11 -18.33 22.68
N HIS A 540 -8.60 -17.67 23.73
CA HIS A 540 -8.43 -16.20 23.73
C HIS A 540 -7.46 -15.72 22.63
N TYR A 541 -6.39 -16.47 22.34
CA TYR A 541 -5.50 -16.14 21.22
C TYR A 541 -6.12 -16.43 19.84
N SER A 542 -7.01 -17.42 19.72
CA SER A 542 -7.83 -17.68 18.53
C SER A 542 -8.86 -16.57 18.27
N GLU A 543 -9.39 -15.93 19.32
CA GLU A 543 -10.22 -14.72 19.22
C GLU A 543 -9.38 -13.48 18.86
N ARG A 544 -8.22 -13.28 19.53
CA ARG A 544 -7.27 -12.18 19.20
C ARG A 544 -6.82 -12.24 17.74
N SER A 545 -6.66 -13.45 17.18
CA SER A 545 -6.19 -13.64 15.82
C SER A 545 -7.25 -13.37 14.73
N ARG A 546 -8.51 -13.04 15.08
CA ARG A 546 -9.60 -12.81 14.09
C ARG A 546 -10.57 -11.65 14.39
N ALA A 547 -10.87 -11.35 15.65
CA ALA A 547 -11.99 -10.46 16.00
C ALA A 547 -11.72 -8.96 15.78
N ARG A 548 -10.45 -8.54 15.87
CA ARG A 548 -10.03 -7.13 16.01
C ARG A 548 -10.55 -6.21 14.91
N SER A 549 -10.28 -6.54 13.64
CA SER A 549 -10.60 -5.66 12.52
C SER A 549 -12.10 -5.49 12.28
N LEU A 550 -12.92 -6.45 12.73
CA LEU A 550 -14.37 -6.29 12.77
C LEU A 550 -14.83 -5.41 13.95
N ILE A 551 -14.22 -5.54 15.13
CA ILE A 551 -14.49 -4.65 16.27
C ILE A 551 -14.09 -3.21 15.94
N GLU A 552 -12.93 -2.98 15.31
CA GLU A 552 -12.49 -1.68 14.78
C GLU A 552 -13.51 -1.10 13.78
N LEU A 553 -14.03 -1.93 12.88
CA LEU A 553 -15.02 -1.58 11.86
C LEU A 553 -16.39 -1.23 12.48
N LEU A 554 -16.82 -1.92 13.53
CA LEU A 554 -18.07 -1.62 14.25
C LEU A 554 -17.94 -0.40 15.19
N ASN A 555 -16.77 -0.18 15.79
CA ASN A 555 -16.42 1.05 16.54
C ASN A 555 -16.54 2.29 15.63
N GLU A 556 -15.94 2.22 14.43
CA GLU A 556 -15.95 3.28 13.42
C GLU A 556 -17.38 3.64 12.97
N ALA A 557 -18.22 2.64 12.74
CA ALA A 557 -19.63 2.81 12.38
C ALA A 557 -20.44 3.52 13.48
N ASN A 558 -20.35 3.02 14.71
CA ASN A 558 -21.14 3.50 15.84
C ASN A 558 -20.82 4.96 16.20
N ALA A 559 -19.55 5.36 16.08
CA ALA A 559 -19.12 6.74 16.28
C ALA A 559 -19.55 7.71 15.15
N LYS A 560 -20.21 7.21 14.08
CA LYS A 560 -20.78 7.96 12.94
C LYS A 560 -19.81 8.99 12.34
N ILE A 561 -18.53 8.62 12.30
CA ILE A 561 -17.37 9.50 12.07
C ILE A 561 -17.45 10.30 10.77
N LEU A 562 -18.01 9.71 9.70
CA LEU A 562 -18.19 10.37 8.41
C LEU A 562 -19.24 11.50 8.43
N LYS A 563 -20.20 11.51 9.37
CA LYS A 563 -21.24 12.56 9.48
C LYS A 563 -20.72 13.91 9.99
N GLY A 564 -19.44 13.99 10.38
CA GLY A 564 -18.73 15.22 10.72
C GLY A 564 -17.45 15.48 9.90
N ALA A 565 -17.21 14.72 8.83
CA ALA A 565 -15.98 14.82 8.05
C ALA A 565 -15.91 16.09 7.17
N ASN A 566 -14.68 16.51 6.84
CA ASN A 566 -14.44 17.69 5.98
C ASN A 566 -14.99 17.43 4.56
N GLN A 567 -15.95 18.27 4.14
CA GLN A 567 -16.60 18.20 2.83
C GLN A 567 -15.63 18.27 1.65
N GLN A 568 -14.47 18.95 1.78
CA GLN A 568 -13.46 18.99 0.74
C GLN A 568 -12.77 17.63 0.55
N LEU A 569 -12.47 16.92 1.65
CA LEU A 569 -11.88 15.58 1.58
C LEU A 569 -12.91 14.55 1.06
N LEU A 570 -14.18 14.67 1.48
CA LEU A 570 -15.28 13.85 0.94
C LEU A 570 -15.53 14.10 -0.56
N ALA A 571 -15.26 15.31 -1.07
CA ALA A 571 -15.31 15.60 -2.50
C ALA A 571 -14.12 14.99 -3.24
N GLN A 572 -12.90 15.14 -2.69
CA GLN A 572 -11.68 14.55 -3.26
C GLN A 572 -11.73 13.01 -3.29
N GLU A 573 -12.32 12.38 -2.27
CA GLU A 573 -12.57 10.94 -2.22
C GLU A 573 -13.43 10.47 -3.40
N ARG A 574 -14.50 11.20 -3.71
CA ARG A 574 -15.43 10.88 -4.81
C ARG A 574 -14.78 11.05 -6.18
N ASP A 575 -14.05 12.15 -6.37
CA ASP A 575 -13.29 12.44 -7.59
C ASP A 575 -12.24 11.34 -7.86
N LEU A 576 -11.43 11.00 -6.85
CA LEU A 576 -10.48 9.89 -6.96
C LEU A 576 -11.16 8.56 -7.27
N ARG A 577 -12.29 8.23 -6.62
CA ARG A 577 -13.07 7.01 -6.93
C ARG A 577 -13.56 6.99 -8.38
N GLN A 578 -14.04 8.11 -8.91
CA GLN A 578 -14.45 8.24 -10.31
C GLN A 578 -13.27 8.03 -11.27
N GLN A 579 -12.10 8.63 -10.98
CA GLN A 579 -10.90 8.48 -11.80
C GLN A 579 -10.31 7.05 -11.77
N ILE A 580 -10.28 6.41 -10.59
CA ILE A 580 -9.87 5.01 -10.40
C ILE A 580 -10.71 4.09 -11.28
N ASP A 581 -12.03 4.18 -11.10
CA ASP A 581 -12.96 3.30 -11.81
C ASP A 581 -12.89 3.58 -13.34
N ALA A 582 -12.69 4.85 -13.77
CA ALA A 582 -12.55 5.30 -15.16
C ALA A 582 -11.37 4.66 -15.90
N LEU A 583 -10.18 4.74 -15.32
CA LEU A 583 -8.99 4.15 -15.93
C LEU A 583 -9.05 2.62 -15.93
N ASP A 584 -9.73 2.00 -14.95
CA ASP A 584 -10.00 0.56 -14.95
C ASP A 584 -10.93 0.12 -16.09
N THR A 585 -11.95 0.92 -16.47
CA THR A 585 -12.75 0.65 -17.69
C THR A 585 -11.83 0.55 -18.90
N LEU A 586 -10.97 1.55 -19.10
CA LEU A 586 -10.11 1.61 -20.27
C LEU A 586 -9.09 0.45 -20.27
N ARG A 587 -8.51 0.14 -19.10
CA ARG A 587 -7.62 -1.01 -18.90
C ARG A 587 -8.29 -2.32 -19.30
N LEU A 588 -9.46 -2.63 -18.73
CA LEU A 588 -10.08 -3.93 -18.97
C LEU A 588 -10.63 -4.06 -20.39
N ASN A 589 -11.13 -2.97 -20.98
CA ASN A 589 -11.52 -2.95 -22.39
C ASN A 589 -10.36 -3.34 -23.31
N LEU A 590 -9.17 -2.79 -23.08
CA LEU A 590 -7.95 -3.18 -23.82
C LEU A 590 -7.56 -4.66 -23.53
N GLN A 591 -7.61 -5.11 -22.27
CA GLN A 591 -7.34 -6.50 -21.88
C GLN A 591 -8.33 -7.53 -22.48
N THR A 592 -9.57 -7.14 -22.73
CA THR A 592 -10.60 -8.00 -23.34
C THR A 592 -10.68 -7.87 -24.86
N SER A 593 -10.04 -6.85 -25.45
CA SER A 593 -10.03 -6.65 -26.90
C SER A 593 -9.37 -7.82 -27.66
N ALA A 594 -9.71 -7.98 -28.95
CA ALA A 594 -9.00 -8.89 -29.85
C ALA A 594 -7.48 -8.56 -29.91
N ASN A 595 -7.13 -7.29 -29.71
CA ASN A 595 -5.76 -6.78 -29.75
C ASN A 595 -5.00 -6.95 -28.43
N LYS A 596 -5.51 -7.65 -27.41
CA LYS A 596 -4.84 -7.82 -26.10
C LYS A 596 -3.42 -8.45 -26.11
N LYS A 597 -2.99 -8.98 -27.27
CA LYS A 597 -1.62 -9.47 -27.52
C LYS A 597 -0.73 -8.53 -28.34
N ASP A 598 -1.27 -7.41 -28.85
CA ASP A 598 -0.47 -6.37 -29.52
C ASP A 598 0.40 -5.63 -28.49
N PRO A 599 1.70 -5.40 -28.75
CA PRO A 599 2.60 -4.73 -27.81
C PRO A 599 2.16 -3.33 -27.38
N LYS A 600 1.53 -2.52 -28.26
CA LYS A 600 1.08 -1.16 -27.89
C LYS A 600 -0.16 -1.21 -26.99
N THR A 601 -1.03 -2.17 -27.23
CA THR A 601 -2.20 -2.48 -26.40
C THR A 601 -1.74 -2.94 -25.01
N GLN A 602 -0.73 -3.81 -24.93
CA GLN A 602 -0.12 -4.24 -23.67
C GLN A 602 0.58 -3.10 -22.93
N GLU A 603 1.35 -2.26 -23.62
CA GLU A 603 1.96 -1.05 -23.04
C GLU A 603 0.92 -0.09 -22.46
N SER A 604 -0.22 0.08 -23.15
CA SER A 604 -1.34 0.91 -22.69
C SER A 604 -2.03 0.31 -21.46
N ILE A 605 -2.24 -1.01 -21.42
CA ILE A 605 -2.75 -1.74 -20.24
C ILE A 605 -1.80 -1.56 -19.04
N GLN A 606 -0.48 -1.63 -19.26
CA GLN A 606 0.53 -1.45 -18.22
C GLN A 606 0.51 -0.03 -17.63
N LYS A 607 0.41 0.99 -18.50
CA LYS A 607 0.29 2.40 -18.09
C LYS A 607 -0.97 2.64 -17.26
N LEU A 608 -2.12 2.17 -17.73
CA LEU A 608 -3.39 2.34 -17.01
C LEU A 608 -3.39 1.60 -15.68
N THR A 609 -2.81 0.40 -15.60
CA THR A 609 -2.62 -0.32 -14.33
C THR A 609 -1.80 0.50 -13.33
N THR A 610 -0.70 1.10 -13.80
CA THR A 610 0.13 1.99 -12.98
C THR A 610 -0.65 3.21 -12.50
N GLU A 611 -1.45 3.83 -13.36
CA GLU A 611 -2.20 5.05 -13.05
C GLU A 611 -3.35 4.79 -12.06
N ILE A 612 -4.12 3.71 -12.26
CA ILE A 612 -5.14 3.19 -11.32
C ILE A 612 -4.53 3.00 -9.93
N SER A 613 -3.37 2.34 -9.80
CA SER A 613 -2.74 2.07 -8.51
C SER A 613 -2.14 3.31 -7.84
N ASN A 614 -1.73 4.32 -8.61
CA ASN A 614 -1.38 5.64 -8.05
C ASN A 614 -2.62 6.34 -7.47
N LEU A 615 -3.76 6.31 -8.17
CA LEU A 615 -5.01 6.92 -7.68
C LEU A 615 -5.59 6.16 -6.48
N LEU A 616 -5.54 4.81 -6.46
CA LEU A 616 -5.89 3.99 -5.30
C LEU A 616 -5.04 4.38 -4.07
N GLY A 617 -3.74 4.62 -4.25
CA GLY A 617 -2.88 5.14 -3.20
C GLY A 617 -3.34 6.49 -2.67
N GLN A 618 -3.69 7.43 -3.55
CA GLN A 618 -4.25 8.74 -3.16
C GLN A 618 -5.60 8.60 -2.45
N TYR A 619 -6.47 7.70 -2.89
CA TYR A 619 -7.76 7.42 -2.25
C TYR A 619 -7.57 6.86 -0.82
N GLN A 620 -6.63 5.92 -0.63
CA GLN A 620 -6.25 5.42 0.69
C GLN A 620 -5.64 6.54 1.58
N GLU A 621 -4.89 7.48 0.99
CA GLU A 621 -4.35 8.65 1.70
C GLU A 621 -5.45 9.66 2.10
N VAL A 622 -6.42 9.93 1.23
CA VAL A 622 -7.59 10.79 1.54
C VAL A 622 -8.49 10.14 2.58
N GLN A 623 -8.76 8.84 2.50
CA GLN A 623 -9.42 8.06 3.57
C GLN A 623 -8.69 8.23 4.90
N THR A 624 -7.36 8.09 4.91
CA THR A 624 -6.53 8.26 6.11
C THR A 624 -6.63 9.69 6.66
N LYS A 625 -6.64 10.72 5.79
CA LYS A 625 -6.81 12.13 6.17
C LYS A 625 -8.22 12.44 6.68
N ILE A 626 -9.27 11.81 6.15
CA ILE A 626 -10.64 11.92 6.68
C ILE A 626 -10.69 11.36 8.11
N ARG A 627 -10.14 10.17 8.30
CA ARG A 627 -10.12 9.43 9.58
C ARG A 627 -9.28 10.16 10.65
N ALA A 628 -8.07 10.61 10.30
CA ALA A 628 -7.12 11.25 11.21
C ALA A 628 -7.57 12.63 11.74
N ASN A 629 -8.40 13.36 10.98
CA ASN A 629 -8.96 14.64 11.40
C ASN A 629 -10.08 14.53 12.48
N ASN A 630 -10.42 13.32 12.94
CA ASN A 630 -11.38 13.10 14.01
C ASN A 630 -10.68 12.52 15.28
N PRO A 631 -10.47 13.32 16.35
CA PRO A 631 -9.78 12.87 17.56
C PRO A 631 -10.41 11.69 18.31
N ALA A 632 -11.67 11.32 18.04
CA ALA A 632 -12.28 10.10 18.57
C ALA A 632 -11.70 8.84 17.89
N TYR A 633 -11.34 8.91 16.61
CA TYR A 633 -10.88 7.79 15.79
C TYR A 633 -9.70 7.05 16.44
N ALA A 634 -8.69 7.80 16.89
CA ALA A 634 -7.45 7.23 17.46
C ALA A 634 -7.64 6.42 18.76
N LYS A 635 -8.81 6.52 19.43
CA LYS A 635 -9.17 5.70 20.60
C LYS A 635 -10.10 4.52 20.27
N LEU A 636 -10.63 4.47 19.04
CA LEU A 636 -11.64 3.50 18.59
C LEU A 636 -11.04 2.39 17.70
N THR A 637 -9.82 2.60 17.18
CA THR A 637 -9.24 1.84 16.06
C THR A 637 -8.12 0.89 16.45
N ASN A 638 -7.82 0.79 17.74
CA ASN A 638 -6.89 -0.18 18.31
C ASN A 638 -7.55 -0.79 19.56
N PRO A 639 -8.41 -1.83 19.41
CA PRO A 639 -9.04 -2.50 20.53
C PRO A 639 -7.96 -3.11 21.42
N ASP A 640 -8.06 -2.85 22.73
CA ASP A 640 -7.11 -3.34 23.72
C ASP A 640 -7.22 -4.88 23.77
N PRO A 641 -6.16 -5.63 23.37
CA PRO A 641 -6.26 -7.08 23.24
C PRO A 641 -6.56 -7.82 24.56
N ASP A 642 -6.37 -7.17 25.71
CA ASP A 642 -6.60 -7.73 27.03
C ASP A 642 -7.93 -7.29 27.67
N LYS A 643 -8.62 -6.28 27.11
CA LYS A 643 -9.94 -5.79 27.57
C LYS A 643 -11.08 -6.07 26.57
N ASP A 644 -10.85 -5.76 25.30
CA ASP A 644 -11.91 -5.70 24.27
C ASP A 644 -12.09 -7.03 23.52
N ILE A 645 -11.09 -7.92 23.61
CA ILE A 645 -11.16 -9.30 23.11
C ILE A 645 -11.48 -10.22 24.28
N LEU A 646 -12.53 -11.05 24.13
CA LEU A 646 -13.05 -11.83 25.25
C LEU A 646 -12.11 -12.94 25.72
N LYS A 647 -12.15 -13.19 27.02
CA LYS A 647 -11.61 -14.39 27.69
C LYS A 647 -12.77 -15.34 28.01
N LEU A 648 -12.47 -16.63 28.23
CA LEU A 648 -13.49 -17.69 28.38
C LEU A 648 -14.71 -17.31 29.25
N PRO A 649 -14.58 -16.76 30.48
CA PRO A 649 -15.76 -16.43 31.31
C PRO A 649 -16.69 -15.38 30.67
N GLN A 650 -16.13 -14.45 29.90
CA GLN A 650 -16.92 -13.44 29.18
C GLN A 650 -17.59 -14.04 27.94
N ILE A 651 -16.94 -15.00 27.26
CA ILE A 651 -17.54 -15.79 26.17
C ILE A 651 -18.74 -16.59 26.70
N GLN A 652 -18.60 -17.24 27.86
CA GLN A 652 -19.67 -18.05 28.47
C GLN A 652 -20.91 -17.20 28.80
N GLN A 653 -20.74 -15.95 29.23
CA GLN A 653 -21.85 -14.99 29.42
C GLN A 653 -22.58 -14.63 28.10
N GLN A 654 -21.93 -14.81 26.94
CA GLN A 654 -22.56 -14.62 25.63
C GLN A 654 -23.43 -15.79 25.17
N LEU A 655 -23.38 -16.93 25.86
CA LEU A 655 -24.14 -18.13 25.51
C LEU A 655 -25.40 -18.24 26.39
N ASP A 656 -26.44 -18.89 25.88
CA ASP A 656 -27.59 -19.33 26.67
C ASP A 656 -27.51 -20.85 26.91
N LYS A 657 -28.35 -21.38 27.80
CA LYS A 657 -28.31 -22.80 28.21
C LYS A 657 -28.50 -23.80 27.05
N ASP A 658 -29.10 -23.36 25.95
CA ASP A 658 -29.45 -24.20 24.79
C ASP A 658 -28.48 -23.98 23.62
N THR A 659 -27.50 -23.09 23.77
CA THR A 659 -26.47 -22.78 22.78
C THR A 659 -25.15 -23.48 23.08
N LEU A 660 -24.56 -24.07 22.04
CA LEU A 660 -23.20 -24.60 22.00
C LEU A 660 -22.39 -23.80 20.98
N LEU A 661 -21.32 -23.13 21.44
CA LEU A 661 -20.35 -22.46 20.57
C LEU A 661 -19.31 -23.49 20.10
N LEU A 662 -19.14 -23.64 18.79
CA LEU A 662 -18.11 -24.45 18.14
C LEU A 662 -17.12 -23.52 17.42
N GLN A 663 -15.94 -23.34 18.00
CA GLN A 663 -14.89 -22.46 17.47
C GLN A 663 -13.71 -23.25 16.93
N TYR A 664 -13.32 -23.00 15.69
CA TYR A 664 -12.28 -23.74 14.96
C TYR A 664 -10.99 -22.91 14.80
N SER A 665 -9.85 -23.59 14.81
CA SER A 665 -8.54 -23.06 14.42
C SER A 665 -7.78 -24.10 13.60
N LEU A 666 -7.55 -23.83 12.31
CA LEU A 666 -6.90 -24.76 11.39
C LEU A 666 -5.39 -24.52 11.35
N GLY A 667 -4.61 -25.43 11.94
CA GLY A 667 -3.15 -25.37 12.00
C GLY A 667 -2.48 -26.39 11.10
N GLU A 668 -1.16 -26.26 10.92
CA GLU A 668 -0.43 -27.04 9.91
C GLU A 668 -0.18 -28.49 10.34
N GLU A 669 0.30 -28.72 11.57
CA GLU A 669 0.44 -30.08 12.14
C GLU A 669 -0.89 -30.69 12.60
N ARG A 670 -1.77 -29.84 13.15
CA ARG A 670 -3.01 -30.19 13.87
C ARG A 670 -3.97 -29.00 13.79
N SER A 671 -5.26 -29.29 13.83
CA SER A 671 -6.30 -28.28 14.00
C SER A 671 -7.01 -28.45 15.35
N TYR A 672 -7.79 -27.46 15.76
CA TYR A 672 -8.44 -27.42 17.07
C TYR A 672 -9.90 -26.99 16.98
N LEU A 673 -10.73 -27.58 17.84
CA LEU A 673 -12.14 -27.21 18.06
C LEU A 673 -12.39 -27.01 19.55
N TRP A 674 -12.83 -25.81 19.94
CA TRP A 674 -13.38 -25.55 21.27
C TRP A 674 -14.91 -25.63 21.23
N ALA A 675 -15.47 -26.42 22.13
CA ALA A 675 -16.89 -26.56 22.37
C ALA A 675 -17.24 -25.87 23.71
N VAL A 676 -17.93 -24.73 23.65
CA VAL A 676 -18.18 -23.86 24.81
C VAL A 676 -19.67 -23.78 25.12
N THR A 677 -20.02 -23.85 26.40
CA THR A 677 -21.37 -23.64 26.95
C THR A 677 -21.31 -22.60 28.08
N PRO A 678 -22.43 -22.08 28.61
CA PRO A 678 -22.41 -21.12 29.72
C PRO A 678 -21.70 -21.59 31.00
N THR A 679 -21.47 -22.91 31.17
CA THR A 679 -20.87 -23.50 32.38
C THR A 679 -19.67 -24.41 32.13
N SER A 680 -19.37 -24.74 30.87
CA SER A 680 -18.24 -25.62 30.52
C SER A 680 -17.53 -25.22 29.24
N MET A 681 -16.29 -25.70 29.09
CA MET A 681 -15.55 -25.73 27.84
C MET A 681 -14.93 -27.13 27.69
N GLN A 682 -14.89 -27.65 26.47
CA GLN A 682 -14.08 -28.81 26.09
C GLN A 682 -13.33 -28.50 24.80
N VAL A 683 -12.18 -29.14 24.59
CA VAL A 683 -11.31 -28.88 23.44
C VAL A 683 -10.89 -30.19 22.79
N TYR A 684 -11.00 -30.23 21.47
CA TYR A 684 -10.77 -31.41 20.65
C TYR A 684 -9.63 -31.15 19.65
N ILE A 685 -8.77 -32.14 19.48
CA ILE A 685 -7.71 -32.13 18.45
C ILE A 685 -8.33 -32.68 17.16
N LEU A 686 -8.19 -31.92 16.08
CA LEU A 686 -8.64 -32.25 14.74
C LEU A 686 -7.43 -32.46 13.79
N PRO A 687 -7.63 -33.08 12.60
CA PRO A 687 -6.57 -33.30 11.61
C PRO A 687 -5.89 -32.01 11.09
N PRO A 688 -4.78 -32.12 10.34
CA PRO A 688 -4.13 -30.99 9.68
C PRO A 688 -5.07 -30.13 8.83
N ARG A 689 -4.79 -28.82 8.73
CA ARG A 689 -5.53 -27.88 7.87
C ARG A 689 -5.74 -28.43 6.46
N GLU A 690 -4.68 -28.95 5.83
CA GLU A 690 -4.72 -29.44 4.45
C GLU A 690 -5.77 -30.55 4.26
N GLU A 691 -5.86 -31.51 5.19
CA GLU A 691 -6.81 -32.61 5.09
C GLU A 691 -8.26 -32.10 5.19
N ILE A 692 -8.52 -31.20 6.13
CA ILE A 692 -9.84 -30.60 6.35
C ILE A 692 -10.23 -29.73 5.14
N GLU A 693 -9.35 -28.85 4.67
CA GLU A 693 -9.64 -27.92 3.56
C GLU A 693 -9.80 -28.65 2.22
N LYS A 694 -9.09 -29.76 2.00
CA LYS A 694 -9.23 -30.62 0.82
C LYS A 694 -10.58 -31.32 0.75
N VAL A 695 -11.16 -31.72 1.88
CA VAL A 695 -12.52 -32.29 1.93
C VAL A 695 -13.58 -31.18 1.90
N ALA A 696 -13.33 -30.05 2.58
CA ALA A 696 -14.20 -28.88 2.54
C ALA A 696 -14.39 -28.32 1.12
N THR A 697 -13.29 -28.22 0.35
CA THR A 697 -13.30 -27.77 -1.05
C THR A 697 -14.16 -28.69 -1.91
N LYS A 698 -13.94 -30.01 -1.85
CA LYS A 698 -14.77 -31.01 -2.57
C LYS A 698 -16.25 -30.91 -2.25
N PHE A 699 -16.60 -30.77 -0.96
CA PHE A 699 -18.00 -30.64 -0.53
C PHE A 699 -18.65 -29.38 -1.11
N ARG A 700 -17.95 -28.24 -1.04
CA ARG A 700 -18.38 -26.97 -1.62
C ARG A 700 -18.53 -27.05 -3.14
N GLU A 701 -17.60 -27.69 -3.84
CA GLU A 701 -17.66 -27.91 -5.29
C GLU A 701 -18.88 -28.77 -5.68
N SER A 702 -19.16 -29.86 -4.95
CA SER A 702 -20.36 -30.69 -5.21
C SER A 702 -21.68 -29.92 -5.04
N LEU A 703 -21.76 -29.00 -4.08
CA LEU A 703 -22.91 -28.10 -3.93
C LEU A 703 -23.00 -27.09 -5.09
N GLN A 704 -21.90 -26.42 -5.42
CA GLN A 704 -21.88 -25.36 -6.43
C GLN A 704 -22.15 -25.86 -7.86
N GLN A 705 -21.92 -27.15 -8.13
CA GLN A 705 -22.15 -27.78 -9.44
C GLN A 705 -23.51 -28.48 -9.54
N GLY A 706 -24.32 -28.51 -8.48
CA GLY A 706 -25.58 -29.26 -8.45
C GLY A 706 -25.38 -30.76 -8.68
N THR A 707 -24.30 -31.34 -8.14
CA THR A 707 -23.98 -32.76 -8.38
C THR A 707 -25.02 -33.69 -7.76
N ALA A 708 -25.24 -34.84 -8.39
CA ALA A 708 -26.12 -35.88 -7.88
C ALA A 708 -25.77 -36.29 -6.42
N THR A 709 -26.80 -36.73 -5.70
CA THR A 709 -26.76 -36.94 -4.25
C THR A 709 -25.82 -38.07 -3.81
N ASP A 710 -25.49 -38.99 -4.71
CA ASP A 710 -24.49 -40.04 -4.54
C ASP A 710 -23.05 -39.53 -4.44
N VAL A 711 -22.74 -38.36 -5.02
CA VAL A 711 -21.45 -37.67 -4.86
C VAL A 711 -21.47 -36.70 -3.67
N LEU A 712 -22.58 -35.97 -3.51
CA LEU A 712 -22.72 -34.93 -2.50
C LEU A 712 -22.75 -35.48 -1.06
N ILE A 713 -23.50 -36.57 -0.82
CA ILE A 713 -23.70 -37.13 0.52
C ILE A 713 -22.40 -37.70 1.12
N PRO A 714 -21.58 -38.49 0.40
CA PRO A 714 -20.27 -38.94 0.90
C PRO A 714 -19.33 -37.79 1.25
N ASN A 715 -19.29 -36.72 0.45
CA ASN A 715 -18.49 -35.52 0.77
C ASN A 715 -18.97 -34.86 2.07
N ALA A 716 -20.29 -34.70 2.24
CA ALA A 716 -20.88 -34.16 3.47
C ALA A 716 -20.55 -35.03 4.69
N GLN A 717 -20.71 -36.35 4.57
CA GLN A 717 -20.42 -37.32 5.63
C GLN A 717 -18.92 -37.34 5.99
N GLN A 718 -18.03 -37.32 5.00
CA GLN A 718 -16.58 -37.28 5.23
C GLN A 718 -16.19 -36.02 6.00
N LEU A 719 -16.66 -34.84 5.59
CA LEU A 719 -16.36 -33.59 6.29
C LEU A 719 -16.88 -33.60 7.73
N SER A 720 -18.13 -34.03 7.91
CA SER A 720 -18.77 -34.14 9.23
C SER A 720 -18.00 -35.08 10.17
N LYS A 721 -17.46 -36.18 9.64
CA LYS A 721 -16.58 -37.09 10.39
C LYS A 721 -15.27 -36.43 10.85
N LEU A 722 -14.72 -35.49 10.08
CA LEU A 722 -13.50 -34.77 10.45
C LEU A 722 -13.75 -33.64 11.47
N ILE A 723 -14.87 -32.91 11.36
CA ILE A 723 -15.07 -31.65 12.11
C ILE A 723 -16.24 -31.63 13.11
N LEU A 724 -17.10 -32.67 13.15
CA LEU A 724 -18.24 -32.76 14.08
C LEU A 724 -18.24 -34.05 14.91
N ALA A 725 -17.77 -35.19 14.38
CA ALA A 725 -17.77 -36.46 15.12
C ALA A 725 -17.04 -36.42 16.48
N PRO A 726 -15.93 -35.67 16.67
CA PRO A 726 -15.29 -35.55 17.99
C PRO A 726 -16.18 -34.92 19.07
N VAL A 727 -17.14 -34.06 18.70
CA VAL A 727 -18.05 -33.33 19.60
C VAL A 727 -19.49 -33.89 19.57
N ALA A 728 -19.69 -35.05 18.94
CA ALA A 728 -21.01 -35.63 18.68
C ALA A 728 -21.89 -35.79 19.92
N ASP A 729 -21.30 -36.04 21.10
CA ASP A 729 -22.02 -36.23 22.35
C ASP A 729 -22.53 -34.91 22.97
N LYS A 730 -22.09 -33.74 22.47
CA LYS A 730 -22.54 -32.41 22.93
C LYS A 730 -23.57 -31.76 22.02
N LEU A 731 -23.71 -32.23 20.77
CA LEU A 731 -24.64 -31.65 19.80
C LEU A 731 -26.13 -31.78 20.20
N PRO A 732 -26.64 -32.94 20.69
CA PRO A 732 -28.07 -33.19 20.81
C PRO A 732 -28.85 -32.11 21.57
N GLY A 733 -29.90 -31.59 20.94
CA GLY A 733 -30.77 -30.56 21.52
C GLY A 733 -30.15 -29.15 21.62
N LYS A 734 -28.98 -28.90 21.04
CA LYS A 734 -28.34 -27.57 21.04
C LYS A 734 -28.53 -26.79 19.74
N ARG A 735 -28.62 -25.46 19.87
CA ARG A 735 -28.26 -24.52 18.81
C ARG A 735 -26.74 -24.52 18.65
N LEU A 736 -26.26 -24.66 17.43
CA LEU A 736 -24.83 -24.66 17.09
C LEU A 736 -24.46 -23.29 16.56
N VAL A 737 -23.60 -22.59 17.30
CA VAL A 737 -23.06 -21.27 16.95
C VAL A 737 -21.62 -21.48 16.48
N ILE A 738 -21.34 -21.20 15.22
CA ILE A 738 -20.10 -21.64 14.54
C ILE A 738 -19.15 -20.45 14.35
N VAL A 739 -17.94 -20.53 14.90
CA VAL A 739 -16.81 -19.64 14.55
C VAL A 739 -15.81 -20.46 13.72
N ALA A 740 -15.98 -20.45 12.40
CA ALA A 740 -15.14 -21.19 11.46
C ALA A 740 -13.75 -20.54 11.24
N ASP A 741 -12.79 -21.30 10.70
CA ASP A 741 -11.46 -20.81 10.27
C ASP A 741 -11.09 -21.44 8.91
N GLY A 742 -10.24 -20.74 8.15
CA GLY A 742 -9.79 -21.15 6.80
C GLY A 742 -10.96 -21.52 5.88
N GLY A 743 -10.79 -22.59 5.10
CA GLY A 743 -11.78 -23.05 4.13
C GLY A 743 -13.17 -23.36 4.71
N LEU A 744 -13.27 -23.69 6.00
CA LEU A 744 -14.55 -23.97 6.67
C LEU A 744 -15.50 -22.77 6.71
N GLN A 745 -15.00 -21.55 6.59
CA GLN A 745 -15.83 -20.33 6.54
C GLN A 745 -16.81 -20.31 5.36
N THR A 746 -16.49 -21.04 4.29
CA THR A 746 -17.31 -21.10 3.06
C THR A 746 -18.23 -22.31 3.02
N ILE A 747 -18.36 -23.04 4.13
CA ILE A 747 -19.10 -24.30 4.23
C ILE A 747 -20.48 -24.08 4.86
N PRO A 748 -21.57 -24.54 4.23
CA PRO A 748 -22.90 -24.52 4.81
C PRO A 748 -23.01 -25.65 5.85
N PHE A 749 -22.74 -25.35 7.12
CA PHE A 749 -22.88 -26.30 8.22
C PHE A 749 -24.28 -26.96 8.27
N ALA A 750 -25.31 -26.29 7.74
CA ALA A 750 -26.67 -26.81 7.57
C ALA A 750 -26.78 -28.10 6.74
N ALA A 751 -25.93 -28.28 5.72
CA ALA A 751 -25.95 -29.44 4.80
C ALA A 751 -24.91 -30.53 5.14
N LEU A 752 -24.11 -30.32 6.19
CA LEU A 752 -23.30 -31.38 6.79
C LEU A 752 -24.21 -32.53 7.28
N ALA A 753 -23.67 -33.72 7.35
CA ALA A 753 -24.38 -34.89 7.87
C ALA A 753 -24.42 -34.83 9.40
N ASP A 754 -25.58 -35.11 9.99
CA ASP A 754 -25.68 -35.39 11.41
C ASP A 754 -24.86 -36.65 11.74
N VAL A 755 -23.93 -36.52 12.69
CA VAL A 755 -22.99 -37.56 13.10
C VAL A 755 -23.56 -38.55 14.11
N THR A 756 -24.80 -38.35 14.56
CA THR A 756 -25.52 -39.24 15.50
C THR A 756 -26.37 -40.31 14.80
N GLY A 757 -26.58 -40.19 13.47
CA GLY A 757 -27.48 -41.04 12.70
C GLY A 757 -26.81 -42.05 11.75
N ASN A 758 -27.43 -43.22 11.57
CA ASN A 758 -26.97 -44.28 10.65
C ASN A 758 -27.35 -44.03 9.16
N LYS A 759 -27.98 -42.91 8.84
CA LYS A 759 -28.38 -42.49 7.49
C LYS A 759 -28.08 -41.00 7.33
N TYR A 760 -27.89 -40.52 6.10
CA TYR A 760 -27.74 -39.09 5.86
C TYR A 760 -29.00 -38.33 6.27
N GLN A 761 -28.83 -37.43 7.23
CA GLN A 761 -29.78 -36.40 7.63
C GLN A 761 -28.98 -35.10 7.74
N PRO A 762 -29.42 -33.98 7.14
CA PRO A 762 -28.72 -32.71 7.29
C PRO A 762 -28.72 -32.23 8.75
N LEU A 763 -27.61 -31.64 9.19
CA LEU A 763 -27.41 -31.15 10.55
C LEU A 763 -28.49 -30.13 10.97
N MET A 764 -29.01 -29.32 10.02
CA MET A 764 -30.10 -28.38 10.29
C MET A 764 -31.42 -29.05 10.72
N VAL A 765 -31.63 -30.33 10.43
CA VAL A 765 -32.87 -31.03 10.82
C VAL A 765 -32.98 -31.12 12.35
N ASN A 766 -31.85 -31.29 13.06
CA ASN A 766 -31.82 -31.37 14.53
C ASN A 766 -31.36 -30.07 15.20
N HIS A 767 -30.63 -29.20 14.50
CA HIS A 767 -29.96 -28.03 15.07
C HIS A 767 -30.35 -26.70 14.42
N GLU A 768 -30.57 -25.66 15.24
CA GLU A 768 -30.44 -24.28 14.77
C GLU A 768 -28.97 -23.96 14.56
N ILE A 769 -28.59 -23.42 13.40
CA ILE A 769 -27.20 -23.16 13.03
C ILE A 769 -27.02 -21.68 12.68
N VAL A 770 -26.05 -21.02 13.32
CA VAL A 770 -25.72 -19.60 13.08
C VAL A 770 -24.21 -19.44 12.97
N ASN A 771 -23.75 -18.73 11.94
CA ASN A 771 -22.32 -18.50 11.72
C ASN A 771 -21.88 -17.16 12.31
N LEU A 772 -20.73 -17.12 12.97
CA LEU A 772 -20.14 -15.92 13.56
C LEU A 772 -18.73 -15.64 12.99
N PRO A 773 -18.36 -14.36 12.82
CA PRO A 773 -16.97 -13.99 12.56
C PRO A 773 -16.06 -14.15 13.80
N SER A 774 -16.61 -13.94 15.00
CA SER A 774 -15.97 -14.22 16.30
C SER A 774 -17.01 -14.10 17.42
N ALA A 775 -16.74 -14.66 18.60
CA ALA A 775 -17.60 -14.45 19.77
C ALA A 775 -17.49 -12.99 20.29
N SER A 776 -16.30 -12.42 20.23
CA SER A 776 -15.98 -11.07 20.72
C SER A 776 -16.67 -9.97 19.91
N ALA A 777 -16.73 -10.10 18.57
CA ALA A 777 -17.41 -9.12 17.73
C ALA A 777 -18.92 -9.04 18.01
N ILE A 778 -19.58 -10.17 18.28
CA ILE A 778 -21.02 -10.18 18.64
C ILE A 778 -21.25 -9.61 20.04
N ALA A 779 -20.37 -9.89 21.00
CA ALA A 779 -20.45 -9.28 22.33
C ALA A 779 -20.30 -7.75 22.27
N PHE A 780 -19.39 -7.26 21.44
CA PHE A 780 -19.25 -5.83 21.15
C PHE A 780 -20.53 -5.28 20.47
N GLN A 781 -21.05 -5.97 19.45
CA GLN A 781 -22.28 -5.59 18.74
C GLN A 781 -23.48 -5.51 19.71
N ARG A 782 -23.63 -6.46 20.63
CA ARG A 782 -24.65 -6.46 21.70
C ARG A 782 -24.57 -5.21 22.57
N GLN A 783 -23.38 -4.80 22.99
CA GLN A 783 -23.19 -3.60 23.80
C GLN A 783 -23.66 -2.33 23.07
N GLN A 784 -23.39 -2.21 21.77
CA GLN A 784 -23.88 -1.08 20.97
C GLN A 784 -25.39 -1.13 20.70
N LEU A 785 -25.96 -2.33 20.53
CA LEU A 785 -27.38 -2.52 20.26
C LEU A 785 -28.27 -2.46 21.50
N ALA A 786 -27.74 -2.65 22.72
CA ALA A 786 -28.50 -2.77 23.97
C ALA A 786 -29.46 -1.60 24.25
N ASN A 787 -29.12 -0.38 23.82
CA ASN A 787 -29.94 0.83 24.00
C ASN A 787 -30.74 1.22 22.74
N ARG A 788 -30.70 0.41 21.66
CA ARG A 788 -31.36 0.74 20.40
C ARG A 788 -32.86 0.45 20.49
N LYS A 789 -33.68 1.47 20.27
CA LYS A 789 -35.13 1.30 20.12
C LYS A 789 -35.43 0.50 18.83
N PRO A 790 -36.29 -0.54 18.87
CA PRO A 790 -36.80 -1.20 17.67
C PRO A 790 -37.42 -0.21 16.68
N ALA A 791 -37.24 -0.47 15.39
CA ALA A 791 -37.82 0.39 14.36
C ALA A 791 -39.35 0.18 14.26
N PRO A 792 -40.15 1.23 13.99
CA PRO A 792 -41.62 1.17 14.15
C PRO A 792 -42.34 0.28 13.13
N LYS A 793 -41.78 0.09 11.93
CA LYS A 793 -42.35 -0.72 10.86
C LYS A 793 -41.67 -2.09 10.76
N ALA A 794 -42.33 -3.04 10.11
CA ALA A 794 -41.88 -4.43 10.06
C ALA A 794 -40.83 -4.66 8.95
N LEU A 795 -41.17 -4.37 7.70
CA LEU A 795 -40.39 -4.83 6.53
C LEU A 795 -40.39 -3.81 5.38
N ALA A 796 -39.22 -3.54 4.81
CA ALA A 796 -39.09 -2.92 3.48
C ALA A 796 -38.51 -3.94 2.49
N ILE A 797 -39.10 -4.05 1.30
CA ILE A 797 -38.61 -4.91 0.21
C ILE A 797 -38.23 -4.06 -1.00
N LEU A 798 -37.01 -4.26 -1.51
CA LEU A 798 -36.57 -3.85 -2.84
C LEU A 798 -36.39 -5.11 -3.70
N ALA A 799 -37.15 -5.25 -4.78
CA ALA A 799 -37.17 -6.50 -5.57
C ALA A 799 -37.54 -6.31 -7.06
N ASP A 800 -37.21 -7.32 -7.88
CA ASP A 800 -37.38 -7.35 -9.35
C ASP A 800 -37.01 -6.03 -10.07
N PRO A 801 -35.79 -5.50 -9.90
CA PRO A 801 -35.34 -4.30 -10.61
C PRO A 801 -35.32 -4.45 -12.14
N VAL A 802 -35.27 -3.30 -12.83
CA VAL A 802 -35.26 -3.19 -14.29
C VAL A 802 -33.83 -2.96 -14.78
N TYR A 803 -33.23 -3.99 -15.40
CA TYR A 803 -31.81 -3.97 -15.80
C TYR A 803 -31.53 -3.46 -17.23
N SER A 804 -32.55 -3.32 -18.09
CA SER A 804 -32.36 -2.95 -19.49
C SER A 804 -33.45 -2.01 -20.01
N ALA A 805 -33.05 -1.08 -20.89
CA ALA A 805 -33.95 -0.24 -21.69
C ALA A 805 -34.81 -1.04 -22.70
N THR A 806 -34.61 -2.36 -22.80
CA THR A 806 -35.40 -3.30 -23.61
C THR A 806 -36.31 -4.21 -22.76
N ASP A 807 -36.48 -3.94 -21.46
CA ASP A 807 -37.40 -4.70 -20.61
C ASP A 807 -38.86 -4.42 -20.99
N ILE A 808 -39.69 -5.49 -21.00
CA ILE A 808 -41.11 -5.44 -21.34
C ILE A 808 -41.96 -4.50 -20.46
N ARG A 809 -41.42 -4.07 -19.31
CA ARG A 809 -42.06 -3.13 -18.38
C ARG A 809 -41.97 -1.66 -18.82
N ILE A 810 -41.16 -1.33 -19.83
CA ILE A 810 -40.99 0.04 -20.32
C ILE A 810 -42.05 0.35 -21.36
N THR A 811 -42.88 1.36 -21.09
CA THR A 811 -44.04 1.73 -21.93
C THR A 811 -43.76 2.88 -22.90
N GLY A 812 -42.65 3.59 -22.71
CA GLY A 812 -42.17 4.64 -23.64
C GLY A 812 -41.26 4.09 -24.73
N LYS A 813 -41.11 4.83 -25.84
CA LYS A 813 -39.94 4.65 -26.72
C LYS A 813 -38.69 5.07 -25.92
N PRO A 814 -37.64 4.24 -25.82
CA PRO A 814 -36.44 4.60 -25.09
C PRO A 814 -35.79 5.82 -25.74
N GLU A 815 -35.72 6.93 -25.01
CA GLU A 815 -35.05 8.14 -25.49
C GLU A 815 -33.55 7.85 -25.69
N LYS A 816 -33.01 8.26 -26.85
CA LYS A 816 -31.55 8.32 -27.06
C LYS A 816 -30.95 9.51 -26.30
N SER A 817 -31.10 9.50 -24.98
CA SER A 817 -30.35 10.37 -24.08
C SER A 817 -28.88 10.09 -24.28
N GLN A 818 -28.08 11.15 -24.47
CA GLN A 818 -26.66 11.03 -24.11
C GLN A 818 -26.60 10.66 -22.62
N LEU A 819 -25.73 9.71 -22.29
CA LEU A 819 -25.36 9.45 -20.91
C LEU A 819 -24.56 10.65 -20.39
N SER A 820 -24.61 10.91 -19.08
CA SER A 820 -23.55 11.71 -18.48
C SER A 820 -22.28 10.85 -18.41
N PRO A 821 -21.08 11.45 -18.44
CA PRO A 821 -19.83 10.69 -18.36
C PRO A 821 -19.79 9.76 -17.14
N GLU A 822 -20.37 10.19 -16.00
CA GLU A 822 -20.45 9.40 -14.77
C GLU A 822 -21.39 8.19 -14.91
N LEU A 823 -22.50 8.31 -15.64
CA LEU A 823 -23.46 7.21 -15.84
C LEU A 823 -22.98 6.19 -16.87
N GLU A 824 -22.35 6.63 -17.96
CA GLU A 824 -21.67 5.75 -18.92
C GLU A 824 -20.50 5.03 -18.25
N PHE A 825 -19.79 5.75 -17.40
CA PHE A 825 -18.77 5.21 -16.53
C PHE A 825 -19.32 4.12 -15.59
N GLU A 826 -20.31 4.45 -14.74
CA GLU A 826 -20.83 3.54 -13.72
C GLU A 826 -21.39 2.26 -14.35
N ARG A 827 -22.12 2.38 -15.47
CA ARG A 827 -22.62 1.24 -16.24
C ARG A 827 -21.48 0.34 -16.72
N SER A 828 -20.40 0.92 -17.23
CA SER A 828 -19.23 0.16 -17.70
C SER A 828 -18.58 -0.65 -16.57
N ALA A 829 -18.55 -0.13 -15.34
CA ALA A 829 -18.07 -0.88 -14.17
C ALA A 829 -18.94 -2.11 -13.89
N LEU A 830 -20.25 -1.94 -13.90
CA LEU A 830 -21.21 -3.01 -13.63
C LEU A 830 -21.22 -4.09 -14.74
N GLU A 831 -21.03 -3.71 -16.00
CA GLU A 831 -20.85 -4.67 -17.10
C GLU A 831 -19.55 -5.48 -16.95
N ARG A 832 -18.45 -4.89 -16.41
CA ARG A 832 -17.25 -5.65 -16.05
C ARG A 832 -17.53 -6.65 -14.93
N SER A 833 -18.27 -6.26 -13.90
CA SER A 833 -18.63 -7.14 -12.78
C SER A 833 -19.46 -8.36 -13.22
N ALA A 834 -20.36 -8.18 -14.20
CA ALA A 834 -21.05 -9.31 -14.84
C ALA A 834 -20.05 -10.25 -15.53
N ARG A 835 -19.16 -9.71 -16.39
CA ARG A 835 -18.17 -10.50 -17.14
C ARG A 835 -17.17 -11.23 -16.24
N SER A 836 -16.74 -10.64 -15.12
CA SER A 836 -15.86 -11.33 -14.15
C SER A 836 -16.55 -12.52 -13.48
N LEU A 837 -17.87 -12.44 -13.27
CA LEU A 837 -18.71 -13.55 -12.80
C LEU A 837 -19.18 -14.47 -13.95
N LYS A 838 -18.61 -14.34 -15.15
CA LYS A 838 -18.97 -15.10 -16.37
C LYS A 838 -20.45 -14.94 -16.78
N ARG A 839 -21.07 -13.81 -16.48
CA ARG A 839 -22.46 -13.47 -16.82
C ARG A 839 -22.50 -12.53 -18.02
N ASP A 840 -23.42 -12.77 -18.96
CA ASP A 840 -23.67 -11.88 -20.10
C ASP A 840 -24.69 -10.79 -19.71
N GLY A 841 -24.21 -9.80 -18.95
CA GLY A 841 -25.05 -8.76 -18.35
C GLY A 841 -25.88 -9.25 -17.16
N TRP A 842 -27.08 -8.67 -16.98
CA TRP A 842 -27.95 -8.90 -15.82
C TRP A 842 -29.36 -9.30 -16.27
N GLU A 843 -29.65 -10.59 -16.19
CA GLU A 843 -30.95 -11.18 -16.49
C GLU A 843 -32.01 -10.84 -15.42
N ARG A 844 -33.28 -10.63 -15.83
CA ARG A 844 -34.38 -10.38 -14.89
C ARG A 844 -34.70 -11.64 -14.06
N LEU A 845 -34.59 -11.53 -12.75
CA LEU A 845 -34.92 -12.56 -11.77
C LEU A 845 -36.44 -12.57 -11.51
N LYS A 846 -37.20 -13.22 -12.40
CA LYS A 846 -38.66 -13.10 -12.46
C LYS A 846 -39.37 -13.49 -11.16
N ASN A 847 -38.84 -14.45 -10.41
CA ASN A 847 -39.48 -14.92 -9.18
C ASN A 847 -39.24 -14.00 -7.97
N THR A 848 -38.35 -13.01 -8.06
CA THR A 848 -38.16 -12.00 -7.00
C THR A 848 -39.37 -11.09 -6.82
N ALA A 849 -40.16 -10.82 -7.88
CA ALA A 849 -41.44 -10.12 -7.75
C ALA A 849 -42.52 -11.01 -7.09
N THR A 850 -42.52 -12.31 -7.37
CA THR A 850 -43.39 -13.28 -6.70
C THR A 850 -43.03 -13.36 -5.22
N GLU A 851 -41.74 -13.53 -4.92
CA GLU A 851 -41.16 -13.56 -3.57
C GLU A 851 -41.61 -12.34 -2.75
N ALA A 852 -41.36 -11.14 -3.26
CA ALA A 852 -41.75 -9.90 -2.61
C ALA A 852 -43.27 -9.83 -2.35
N LYS A 853 -44.11 -10.16 -3.33
CA LYS A 853 -45.57 -10.07 -3.22
C LYS A 853 -46.13 -11.10 -2.25
N GLU A 854 -45.63 -12.33 -2.24
CA GLU A 854 -46.06 -13.35 -1.28
C GLU A 854 -45.59 -13.03 0.15
N ILE A 855 -44.39 -12.45 0.33
CA ILE A 855 -43.92 -11.99 1.64
C ILE A 855 -44.75 -10.79 2.14
N LEU A 856 -45.08 -9.83 1.27
CA LEU A 856 -45.83 -8.62 1.65
C LEU A 856 -47.27 -8.94 2.11
N LYS A 857 -47.91 -10.00 1.58
CA LYS A 857 -49.21 -10.50 2.09
C LYS A 857 -49.20 -10.92 3.56
N LEU A 858 -48.02 -11.16 4.14
CA LEU A 858 -47.86 -11.57 5.54
C LEU A 858 -47.92 -10.39 6.53
N ILE A 859 -47.96 -9.14 6.04
CA ILE A 859 -47.83 -7.92 6.86
C ILE A 859 -48.90 -6.88 6.45
N PRO A 860 -49.55 -6.16 7.38
CA PRO A 860 -50.41 -5.03 7.05
C PRO A 860 -49.65 -3.92 6.31
N ALA A 861 -50.22 -3.38 5.23
CA ALA A 861 -49.56 -2.40 4.36
C ALA A 861 -49.01 -1.13 5.07
N ALA A 862 -49.63 -0.71 6.18
CA ALA A 862 -49.13 0.42 6.98
C ALA A 862 -47.79 0.14 7.70
N SER A 863 -47.42 -1.14 7.83
CA SER A 863 -46.21 -1.64 8.49
C SER A 863 -45.16 -2.15 7.50
N SER A 864 -45.39 -2.04 6.19
CA SER A 864 -44.46 -2.46 5.15
C SER A 864 -44.10 -1.35 4.16
N LEU A 865 -43.12 -1.61 3.30
CA LEU A 865 -42.78 -0.80 2.13
C LEU A 865 -42.48 -1.74 0.96
N GLU A 866 -43.13 -1.45 -0.18
CA GLU A 866 -42.92 -2.11 -1.46
C GLU A 866 -42.15 -1.16 -2.38
N ALA A 867 -41.01 -1.61 -2.90
CA ALA A 867 -40.24 -0.92 -3.93
C ALA A 867 -39.88 -1.94 -5.02
N LEU A 868 -40.78 -2.09 -6.00
CA LEU A 868 -40.66 -3.02 -7.12
C LEU A 868 -40.28 -2.32 -8.42
N ASP A 869 -39.85 -3.10 -9.41
CA ASP A 869 -39.57 -2.61 -10.76
C ASP A 869 -38.64 -1.39 -10.70
N PHE A 870 -39.06 -0.24 -11.25
CA PHE A 870 -38.28 0.98 -11.31
C PHE A 870 -38.00 1.63 -9.93
N ASP A 871 -38.78 1.30 -8.90
CA ASP A 871 -38.58 1.78 -7.53
C ASP A 871 -37.55 0.95 -6.75
N ALA A 872 -37.15 -0.23 -7.23
CA ALA A 872 -36.01 -1.00 -6.69
C ALA A 872 -34.65 -0.36 -7.08
N ASN A 873 -34.47 0.93 -6.80
CA ASN A 873 -33.37 1.78 -7.29
C ASN A 873 -32.44 2.30 -6.18
N TYR A 874 -31.32 2.92 -6.57
CA TYR A 874 -30.30 3.43 -5.65
C TYR A 874 -30.80 4.49 -4.66
N ASN A 875 -31.74 5.36 -5.08
CA ASN A 875 -32.27 6.42 -4.23
C ASN A 875 -33.15 5.84 -3.11
N TRP A 876 -33.93 4.79 -3.40
CA TRP A 876 -34.67 4.06 -2.37
C TRP A 876 -33.72 3.27 -1.45
N ALA A 877 -32.72 2.59 -2.01
CA ALA A 877 -31.76 1.82 -1.23
C ALA A 877 -30.92 2.68 -0.27
N THR A 878 -30.68 3.96 -0.60
CA THR A 878 -29.98 4.93 0.25
C THR A 878 -30.92 5.91 0.99
N SER A 879 -32.23 5.65 0.96
CA SER A 879 -33.22 6.51 1.60
C SER A 879 -33.26 6.31 3.12
N SER A 880 -33.21 7.42 3.85
CA SER A 880 -33.44 7.45 5.31
C SER A 880 -34.84 6.96 5.75
N ALA A 881 -35.76 6.75 4.80
CA ALA A 881 -37.02 6.05 5.06
C ALA A 881 -36.80 4.59 5.52
N LEU A 882 -35.76 3.92 5.04
CA LEU A 882 -35.44 2.53 5.42
C LEU A 882 -35.11 2.40 6.92
N ASN A 883 -34.69 3.49 7.57
CA ASN A 883 -34.44 3.56 9.01
C ASN A 883 -35.69 3.30 9.88
N GLN A 884 -36.88 3.29 9.29
CA GLN A 884 -38.13 3.01 9.99
C GLN A 884 -38.45 1.51 10.07
N PHE A 885 -37.70 0.62 9.41
CA PHE A 885 -38.06 -0.80 9.24
C PHE A 885 -37.10 -1.74 9.98
N ARG A 886 -37.67 -2.75 10.65
CA ARG A 886 -36.89 -3.77 11.38
C ARG A 886 -36.24 -4.78 10.46
N ILE A 887 -36.84 -5.07 9.32
CA ILE A 887 -36.29 -5.98 8.32
C ILE A 887 -36.12 -5.23 7.00
N LEU A 888 -34.96 -5.38 6.36
CA LEU A 888 -34.71 -4.94 4.98
C LEU A 888 -34.48 -6.17 4.10
N HIS A 889 -35.15 -6.24 2.96
CA HIS A 889 -35.05 -7.36 2.04
C HIS A 889 -34.68 -6.88 0.64
N PHE A 890 -33.59 -7.41 0.09
CA PHE A 890 -33.11 -7.11 -1.27
C PHE A 890 -33.18 -8.40 -2.10
N ALA A 891 -34.15 -8.50 -2.99
CA ALA A 891 -34.30 -9.62 -3.93
C ALA A 891 -33.88 -9.19 -5.33
N THR A 892 -32.56 -9.15 -5.54
CA THR A 892 -31.90 -8.58 -6.72
C THR A 892 -30.62 -9.36 -7.05
N HIS A 893 -29.84 -8.95 -8.05
CA HIS A 893 -28.48 -9.50 -8.23
C HIS A 893 -27.49 -8.93 -7.21
N GLY A 894 -26.59 -9.78 -6.73
CA GLY A 894 -25.39 -9.37 -5.99
C GLY A 894 -24.11 -9.74 -6.73
N PHE A 895 -23.00 -9.09 -6.37
CA PHE A 895 -21.67 -9.43 -6.86
C PHE A 895 -20.59 -9.16 -5.81
N VAL A 896 -19.59 -10.05 -5.77
CA VAL A 896 -18.44 -9.98 -4.87
C VAL A 896 -17.16 -10.00 -5.67
N ASN A 897 -16.23 -9.09 -5.36
CA ASN A 897 -14.87 -9.10 -5.89
C ASN A 897 -13.92 -9.59 -4.78
N GLN A 898 -13.23 -10.70 -5.02
CA GLN A 898 -12.35 -11.35 -4.04
C GLN A 898 -10.93 -10.74 -4.01
N ASP A 899 -10.52 -10.01 -5.06
CA ASP A 899 -9.25 -9.29 -5.07
C ASP A 899 -9.38 -7.92 -4.38
N GLN A 900 -10.48 -7.22 -4.69
CA GLN A 900 -10.80 -5.85 -4.24
C GLN A 900 -12.24 -5.80 -3.66
N PRO A 901 -12.43 -6.18 -2.37
CA PRO A 901 -13.75 -6.22 -1.72
C PRO A 901 -14.56 -4.92 -1.83
N GLU A 902 -13.89 -3.77 -1.87
CA GLU A 902 -14.46 -2.43 -2.05
C GLU A 902 -15.29 -2.27 -3.33
N LEU A 903 -15.02 -3.09 -4.35
CA LEU A 903 -15.78 -3.12 -5.60
C LEU A 903 -17.05 -3.99 -5.54
N SER A 904 -17.24 -4.81 -4.49
CA SER A 904 -18.44 -5.65 -4.31
C SER A 904 -19.70 -4.79 -4.15
N GLY A 905 -20.86 -5.29 -4.59
CA GLY A 905 -22.11 -4.54 -4.52
C GLY A 905 -23.40 -5.34 -4.73
N ILE A 906 -24.51 -4.63 -4.55
CA ILE A 906 -25.88 -5.06 -4.82
C ILE A 906 -26.36 -4.30 -6.06
N VAL A 907 -26.92 -5.01 -7.05
CA VAL A 907 -27.48 -4.43 -8.27
C VAL A 907 -28.95 -4.05 -8.03
N LEU A 908 -29.35 -2.94 -8.64
CA LEU A 908 -30.65 -2.27 -8.51
C LEU A 908 -31.12 -1.84 -9.91
N SER A 909 -32.24 -1.15 -10.04
CA SER A 909 -32.76 -0.69 -11.33
C SER A 909 -31.78 0.24 -12.05
N LEU A 910 -31.40 -0.15 -13.27
CA LEU A 910 -30.42 0.52 -14.13
C LEU A 910 -31.06 1.52 -15.10
N VAL A 911 -32.39 1.48 -15.23
CA VAL A 911 -33.18 2.40 -16.04
C VAL A 911 -34.41 2.89 -15.26
N ASP A 912 -34.91 4.07 -15.63
CA ASP A 912 -36.18 4.60 -15.16
C ASP A 912 -37.37 4.12 -16.04
N GLN A 913 -38.59 4.54 -15.69
CA GLN A 913 -39.83 4.20 -16.39
C GLN A 913 -39.86 4.59 -17.88
N LYS A 914 -38.97 5.50 -18.32
CA LYS A 914 -38.82 5.95 -19.71
C LYS A 914 -37.71 5.21 -20.46
N GLY A 915 -37.04 4.25 -19.80
CA GLY A 915 -35.87 3.55 -20.32
C GLY A 915 -34.58 4.38 -20.28
N LYS A 916 -34.55 5.52 -19.57
CA LYS A 916 -33.34 6.32 -19.40
C LYS A 916 -32.45 5.69 -18.32
N ASN A 917 -31.16 5.55 -18.60
CA ASN A 917 -30.20 4.97 -17.66
C ASN A 917 -30.06 5.81 -16.38
N ILE A 918 -29.97 5.13 -15.23
CA ILE A 918 -29.79 5.70 -13.89
C ILE A 918 -28.74 4.91 -13.10
N ARG A 919 -28.26 5.44 -11.97
CA ARG A 919 -27.41 4.68 -11.04
C ARG A 919 -28.22 3.54 -10.41
N GLY A 920 -27.81 2.31 -10.71
CA GLY A 920 -28.47 1.08 -10.25
C GLY A 920 -27.54 0.08 -9.58
N TYR A 921 -26.63 0.54 -8.71
CA TYR A 921 -25.97 -0.35 -7.76
C TYR A 921 -25.51 0.37 -6.48
N LEU A 922 -25.40 -0.42 -5.40
CA LEU A 922 -24.95 -0.03 -4.07
C LEU A 922 -23.69 -0.83 -3.73
N ARG A 923 -22.49 -0.19 -3.75
CA ARG A 923 -21.22 -0.86 -3.42
C ARG A 923 -20.98 -0.94 -1.91
N LEU A 924 -20.02 -1.75 -1.49
CA LEU A 924 -19.54 -1.86 -0.12
C LEU A 924 -19.17 -0.49 0.50
N ALA A 925 -18.53 0.40 -0.26
CA ALA A 925 -18.23 1.77 0.19
C ALA A 925 -19.48 2.66 0.38
N ASP A 926 -20.56 2.39 -0.36
CA ASP A 926 -21.83 3.09 -0.21
C ASP A 926 -22.57 2.58 1.05
N LEU A 927 -22.45 1.28 1.37
CA LEU A 927 -22.95 0.68 2.62
C LEU A 927 -22.29 1.28 3.87
N PHE A 928 -20.98 1.59 3.82
CA PHE A 928 -20.28 2.29 4.92
C PHE A 928 -20.76 3.72 5.19
N ASN A 929 -21.69 4.25 4.38
CA ASN A 929 -22.33 5.55 4.60
C ASN A 929 -23.80 5.43 5.08
N GLN A 930 -24.34 4.21 5.19
CA GLN A 930 -25.74 3.98 5.59
C GLN A 930 -25.91 3.88 7.11
N ASP A 931 -27.14 4.05 7.55
CA ASP A 931 -27.58 4.01 8.94
C ASP A 931 -28.86 3.15 8.96
N TYR A 932 -28.70 1.84 8.76
CA TYR A 932 -29.76 0.84 8.73
C TYR A 932 -29.94 0.20 10.13
N PRO A 933 -30.82 0.72 11.01
CA PRO A 933 -31.18 0.11 12.30
C PRO A 933 -32.05 -1.15 12.15
N ALA A 934 -31.70 -2.05 11.22
CA ALA A 934 -32.38 -3.30 10.96
C ALA A 934 -32.02 -4.38 12.00
N GLU A 935 -33.02 -5.12 12.46
CA GLU A 935 -32.91 -6.36 13.25
C GLU A 935 -32.56 -7.56 12.36
N LEU A 936 -32.78 -7.46 11.04
CA LEU A 936 -32.36 -8.44 10.03
C LEU A 936 -32.22 -7.73 8.68
N ILE A 937 -31.14 -8.01 7.94
CA ILE A 937 -31.09 -7.73 6.50
C ILE A 937 -31.02 -9.05 5.74
N VAL A 938 -31.83 -9.21 4.70
CA VAL A 938 -31.82 -10.38 3.81
C VAL A 938 -31.32 -9.95 2.44
N LEU A 939 -30.22 -10.54 1.99
CA LEU A 939 -29.79 -10.48 0.60
C LEU A 939 -30.27 -11.75 -0.10
N SER A 940 -31.48 -11.70 -0.66
CA SER A 940 -32.04 -12.73 -1.54
C SER A 940 -31.43 -12.57 -2.94
N ALA A 941 -30.10 -12.73 -2.97
CA ALA A 941 -29.24 -12.28 -4.04
C ALA A 941 -28.00 -13.17 -4.12
N CYS A 942 -27.71 -13.64 -5.33
CA CYS A 942 -26.69 -14.66 -5.59
C CYS A 942 -25.28 -14.23 -5.16
N GLU A 943 -24.54 -15.17 -4.54
CA GLU A 943 -23.11 -15.08 -4.19
C GLU A 943 -22.77 -14.01 -3.13
N THR A 944 -23.76 -13.45 -2.45
CA THR A 944 -23.62 -12.29 -1.53
C THR A 944 -22.97 -12.57 -0.18
N GLY A 945 -22.93 -13.83 0.25
CA GLY A 945 -22.28 -14.27 1.48
C GLY A 945 -20.79 -14.56 1.35
N LEU A 946 -20.25 -14.41 0.13
CA LEU A 946 -18.82 -14.54 -0.14
C LEU A 946 -18.08 -13.22 0.14
N GLY A 947 -16.75 -13.31 0.16
CA GLY A 947 -15.85 -12.19 0.32
C GLY A 947 -14.43 -12.59 -0.08
N LYS A 948 -13.48 -11.68 0.06
CA LYS A 948 -12.06 -12.03 0.13
C LYS A 948 -11.83 -12.76 1.44
N ASP A 949 -11.35 -14.01 1.40
CA ASP A 949 -10.84 -14.63 2.62
C ASP A 949 -9.52 -13.96 2.97
N VAL A 950 -9.45 -13.40 4.18
CA VAL A 950 -8.27 -12.74 4.70
C VAL A 950 -7.78 -13.56 5.89
N ASN A 951 -6.58 -14.14 5.76
CA ASN A 951 -5.92 -14.85 6.86
C ASN A 951 -5.94 -13.97 8.11
N GLY A 952 -6.58 -14.43 9.19
CA GLY A 952 -6.65 -13.66 10.44
C GLY A 952 -7.73 -12.60 10.53
N GLU A 953 -8.68 -12.61 9.60
CA GLU A 953 -9.95 -11.91 9.75
C GLU A 953 -11.13 -12.74 9.28
N GLY A 954 -10.90 -13.64 8.31
CA GLY A 954 -11.94 -14.36 7.59
C GLY A 954 -12.56 -13.56 6.44
N LEU A 955 -13.73 -13.97 5.97
CA LEU A 955 -14.42 -13.38 4.82
C LEU A 955 -14.71 -11.88 5.00
N VAL A 956 -14.08 -11.04 4.17
CA VAL A 956 -14.32 -9.59 4.02
C VAL A 956 -15.19 -9.37 2.78
N GLY A 957 -16.42 -8.91 2.98
CA GLY A 957 -17.42 -8.75 1.91
C GLY A 957 -18.70 -8.04 2.38
N LEU A 958 -19.77 -8.16 1.59
CA LEU A 958 -21.03 -7.43 1.79
C LEU A 958 -21.65 -7.63 3.18
N THR A 959 -21.54 -8.82 3.77
CA THR A 959 -22.03 -9.10 5.13
C THR A 959 -21.46 -8.13 6.19
N ARG A 960 -20.15 -7.82 6.12
CA ARG A 960 -19.53 -6.83 7.02
C ARG A 960 -20.00 -5.41 6.73
N GLY A 961 -20.27 -5.08 5.46
CA GLY A 961 -20.85 -3.80 5.06
C GLY A 961 -22.26 -3.58 5.65
N LEU A 962 -23.08 -4.63 5.68
CA LEU A 962 -24.42 -4.58 6.27
C LEU A 962 -24.38 -4.54 7.80
N MET A 963 -23.45 -5.27 8.43
CA MET A 963 -23.21 -5.15 9.88
C MET A 963 -22.69 -3.75 10.26
N TYR A 964 -21.79 -3.14 9.46
CA TYR A 964 -21.37 -1.74 9.61
C TYR A 964 -22.57 -0.79 9.53
N ALA A 965 -23.42 -0.95 8.51
CA ALA A 965 -24.60 -0.11 8.32
C ALA A 965 -25.58 -0.21 9.50
N GLY A 966 -25.49 -1.23 10.35
CA GLY A 966 -26.25 -1.36 11.59
C GLY A 966 -27.09 -2.64 11.69
N ALA A 967 -27.01 -3.55 10.73
CA ALA A 967 -27.73 -4.83 10.81
C ALA A 967 -27.26 -5.65 12.02
N ALA A 968 -28.19 -6.07 12.87
CA ALA A 968 -27.88 -6.98 13.99
C ALA A 968 -27.42 -8.36 13.49
N ARG A 969 -28.02 -8.81 12.38
CA ARG A 969 -27.74 -10.09 11.71
C ARG A 969 -28.11 -9.97 10.23
N VAL A 970 -27.53 -10.82 9.40
CA VAL A 970 -27.71 -10.82 7.94
C VAL A 970 -27.95 -12.25 7.44
N ALA A 971 -28.91 -12.43 6.54
CA ALA A 971 -29.07 -13.67 5.77
C ALA A 971 -28.52 -13.46 4.34
N VAL A 972 -27.63 -14.34 3.89
CA VAL A 972 -26.85 -14.21 2.64
C VAL A 972 -26.63 -15.56 1.96
N SER A 973 -26.46 -15.59 0.62
CA SER A 973 -26.20 -16.84 -0.12
C SER A 973 -24.71 -17.08 -0.40
N LEU A 974 -24.23 -18.32 -0.19
CA LEU A 974 -22.83 -18.72 -0.40
C LEU A 974 -22.47 -19.05 -1.87
N TRP A 975 -23.45 -19.17 -2.76
CA TRP A 975 -23.27 -19.39 -4.21
C TRP A 975 -24.45 -18.85 -5.04
N LYS A 976 -24.42 -18.98 -6.39
CA LYS A 976 -25.57 -18.66 -7.27
C LYS A 976 -26.66 -19.70 -7.06
N VAL A 977 -27.84 -19.26 -6.60
CA VAL A 977 -29.00 -20.12 -6.32
C VAL A 977 -30.00 -20.04 -7.48
N ASN A 978 -30.86 -21.04 -7.62
CA ASN A 978 -32.01 -20.97 -8.53
C ASN A 978 -33.02 -19.91 -8.04
N ASP A 979 -33.51 -19.06 -8.95
CA ASP A 979 -34.50 -17.99 -8.71
C ASP A 979 -35.82 -18.54 -8.15
N GLU A 980 -36.30 -19.69 -8.65
CA GLU A 980 -37.51 -20.35 -8.13
C GLU A 980 -37.29 -20.93 -6.72
N GLY A 981 -36.22 -21.71 -6.54
CA GLY A 981 -35.90 -22.33 -5.24
C GLY A 981 -35.67 -21.30 -4.13
N THR A 982 -35.04 -20.16 -4.48
CA THR A 982 -34.86 -19.00 -3.60
C THR A 982 -36.22 -18.41 -3.19
N SER A 983 -37.11 -18.16 -4.16
CA SER A 983 -38.45 -17.63 -3.91
C SER A 983 -39.25 -18.53 -2.97
N VAL A 984 -39.24 -19.85 -3.18
CA VAL A 984 -39.95 -20.81 -2.31
C VAL A 984 -39.34 -20.86 -0.90
N LEU A 985 -38.02 -20.85 -0.78
CA LEU A 985 -37.33 -20.81 0.52
C LEU A 985 -37.66 -19.53 1.30
N MET A 986 -37.62 -18.37 0.64
CA MET A 986 -37.87 -17.07 1.27
C MET A 986 -39.33 -16.90 1.68
N GLN A 987 -40.28 -17.35 0.86
CA GLN A 987 -41.70 -17.37 1.22
C GLN A 987 -41.96 -18.18 2.51
N GLU A 988 -41.41 -19.40 2.63
CA GLU A 988 -41.55 -20.19 3.86
C GLU A 988 -40.78 -19.58 5.03
N PHE A 989 -39.56 -19.05 4.81
CA PHE A 989 -38.77 -18.36 5.84
C PHE A 989 -39.54 -17.21 6.49
N TYR A 990 -40.10 -16.30 5.69
CA TYR A 990 -40.90 -15.18 6.19
C TYR A 990 -42.23 -15.63 6.80
N LYS A 991 -42.88 -16.68 6.27
CA LYS A 991 -44.07 -17.27 6.87
C LYS A 991 -43.80 -17.80 8.28
N GLN A 992 -42.70 -18.53 8.46
CA GLN A 992 -42.27 -19.06 9.75
C GLN A 992 -41.92 -17.94 10.74
N MET A 993 -41.26 -16.86 10.29
CA MET A 993 -40.92 -15.72 11.12
C MET A 993 -42.14 -14.86 11.50
N LEU A 994 -42.99 -14.50 10.53
CA LEU A 994 -44.05 -13.50 10.69
C LEU A 994 -45.40 -14.09 11.17
N GLN A 995 -45.76 -15.30 10.73
CA GLN A 995 -47.01 -15.95 11.16
C GLN A 995 -46.82 -16.91 12.33
N GLN A 996 -45.68 -17.61 12.41
CA GLN A 996 -45.39 -18.57 13.48
C GLN A 996 -44.49 -17.99 14.59
N GLY A 997 -44.13 -16.71 14.51
CA GLY A 997 -43.37 -15.99 15.53
C GLY A 997 -41.94 -16.50 15.77
N LYS A 998 -41.37 -17.28 14.85
CA LYS A 998 -40.05 -17.89 15.02
C LYS A 998 -38.92 -16.87 14.88
N THR A 999 -37.84 -17.09 15.63
CA THR A 999 -36.58 -16.33 15.44
C THR A 999 -36.01 -16.59 14.04
N PRO A 1000 -35.21 -15.67 13.46
CA PRO A 1000 -34.64 -15.86 12.13
C PRO A 1000 -33.84 -17.17 11.96
N ALA A 1001 -33.12 -17.63 12.99
CA ALA A 1001 -32.41 -18.92 12.94
C ALA A 1001 -33.38 -20.11 12.85
N SER A 1002 -34.44 -20.10 13.69
CA SER A 1002 -35.45 -21.17 13.74
C SER A 1002 -36.36 -21.16 12.50
N ALA A 1003 -36.64 -19.99 11.94
CA ALA A 1003 -37.39 -19.82 10.71
C ALA A 1003 -36.62 -20.30 9.47
N LEU A 1004 -35.33 -19.95 9.34
CA LEU A 1004 -34.49 -20.40 8.22
C LEU A 1004 -34.33 -21.92 8.26
N ARG A 1005 -34.03 -22.48 9.44
CA ARG A 1005 -34.01 -23.93 9.69
C ARG A 1005 -35.30 -24.61 9.27
N ALA A 1006 -36.46 -24.05 9.63
CA ALA A 1006 -37.76 -24.63 9.28
C ALA A 1006 -38.02 -24.61 7.77
N ALA A 1007 -37.66 -23.53 7.07
CA ALA A 1007 -37.76 -23.44 5.61
C ALA A 1007 -36.83 -24.46 4.92
N GLN A 1008 -35.57 -24.55 5.34
CA GLN A 1008 -34.60 -25.55 4.84
C GLN A 1008 -35.06 -26.98 5.10
N SER A 1009 -35.58 -27.26 6.30
CA SER A 1009 -36.14 -28.57 6.67
C SER A 1009 -37.30 -28.96 5.77
N LYS A 1010 -38.18 -28.01 5.44
CA LYS A 1010 -39.31 -28.24 4.53
C LYS A 1010 -38.83 -28.54 3.10
N LEU A 1011 -37.96 -27.72 2.52
CA LEU A 1011 -37.45 -27.98 1.17
C LEU A 1011 -36.74 -29.33 1.06
N TRP A 1012 -36.00 -29.74 2.09
CA TRP A 1012 -35.41 -31.08 2.17
C TRP A 1012 -36.46 -32.20 2.26
N GLN A 1013 -37.54 -32.01 3.01
CA GLN A 1013 -38.68 -32.96 3.08
C GLN A 1013 -39.48 -33.03 1.78
N ASP A 1014 -39.60 -31.90 1.06
CA ASP A 1014 -40.16 -31.79 -0.29
C ASP A 1014 -39.23 -32.42 -1.37
N GLY A 1015 -38.07 -32.98 -0.97
CA GLY A 1015 -37.14 -33.68 -1.83
C GLY A 1015 -36.15 -32.79 -2.59
N ARG A 1016 -36.10 -31.48 -2.32
CA ARG A 1016 -35.21 -30.53 -3.00
C ARG A 1016 -33.73 -30.76 -2.63
N SER A 1017 -32.87 -30.58 -3.62
CA SER A 1017 -31.43 -30.83 -3.48
C SER A 1017 -30.75 -29.76 -2.59
N PRO A 1018 -29.69 -30.09 -1.82
CA PRO A 1018 -29.06 -29.13 -0.90
C PRO A 1018 -28.47 -27.88 -1.58
N ASP A 1019 -28.15 -27.89 -2.87
CA ASP A 1019 -27.70 -26.71 -3.60
C ASP A 1019 -28.78 -25.62 -3.71
N GLU A 1020 -30.07 -25.97 -3.63
CA GLU A 1020 -31.18 -25.01 -3.61
C GLU A 1020 -31.37 -24.35 -2.23
N TRP A 1021 -31.33 -25.13 -1.13
CA TRP A 1021 -31.72 -24.64 0.20
C TRP A 1021 -30.55 -24.35 1.15
N ALA A 1022 -29.40 -25.02 1.01
CA ALA A 1022 -28.26 -24.85 1.91
C ALA A 1022 -27.41 -23.61 1.60
N ALA A 1023 -27.67 -22.96 0.47
CA ALA A 1023 -26.94 -21.76 0.05
C ALA A 1023 -27.07 -20.61 1.05
N PHE A 1024 -28.24 -20.47 1.68
CA PHE A 1024 -28.52 -19.38 2.60
C PHE A 1024 -28.04 -19.68 4.02
N THR A 1025 -27.24 -18.76 4.56
CA THR A 1025 -26.74 -18.81 5.94
C THR A 1025 -27.09 -17.53 6.69
N LEU A 1026 -27.38 -17.66 8.00
CA LEU A 1026 -27.57 -16.54 8.90
C LEU A 1026 -26.24 -16.22 9.61
N GLN A 1027 -25.85 -14.95 9.59
CA GLN A 1027 -24.62 -14.46 10.22
C GLN A 1027 -24.91 -13.30 11.17
N GLY A 1028 -24.31 -13.30 12.37
CA GLY A 1028 -24.46 -12.23 13.37
C GLY A 1028 -25.24 -12.64 14.61
N GLU A 1029 -25.99 -11.71 15.20
CA GLU A 1029 -26.77 -11.94 16.41
C GLU A 1029 -27.80 -13.09 16.28
N TRP A 1030 -27.93 -13.91 17.31
CA TRP A 1030 -28.86 -15.05 17.39
C TRP A 1030 -29.81 -15.02 18.60
N ARG A 1031 -29.52 -14.20 19.62
CA ARG A 1031 -30.47 -13.84 20.68
C ARG A 1031 -31.51 -12.84 20.16
#